data_AF-A0A7X8XC41-F1
#
_entry.id   AF-A0A7X8XC41-F1
#
_cell.length_a   1.000
_cell.length_b   1.000
_cell.length_c   1.000
_cell.angle_alpha   90.00
_cell.angle_beta   90.00
_cell.angle_gamma   90.00
#
_symmetry.space_group_name_H-M   'P 1'
#
loop_
_entity.id
_entity.type
_entity.pdbx_description
1 polymer ?
#
loop_
_entity_poly.entity_id
_entity_poly.type
_entity_poly.pdbx_seq_one_letter_code
_entity_poly.pdbx_strand_id
1 'polypeptide(L)'
;MTSDPGIVRAAHYHGIVDTLAVKAGQPVTLEFEAMRGTTEDATKHSDEEKKLPAKPPSNRRALRVVVDGTSAGIHLKQEATNADFQMEDDTSSNEALPMRLSFFTPRTVGASWEKYQLSFTPDLSGDIAIQRQDRHSDYNTLNWIEFRNFKVTGGTLRRHRIAPVNITSDPQIERGAYRAPIYDLVTVESHKTVHIEFEARAGESEPYETYPAKDFWLKQPEYKIAWQDHTIQLLAPEDKGATFAIYKGHQGYADLTKTLIKNPTGNPSSLDKVSIPVEIQEEDGIARTAEIRFGFPLPETKFQSLENLKVLSPSGSEVPAQFSAIGFWPDQSIKWALIQFMAPLKARESAVFRIEAGKGVTRSMPVNSPLVVTENAGGFNVSTGSLSCCIVKDSSAFADQIRINDKNFGSLTPYLLDENSKPAKAKHKRISIEEQGALAVTFRIDGEFIGDRRPASYTVRLRFFAHSNSVRIVFTYRANDLSNEMNDLKALSLKLTCGKGTMTSGVARIFQPDDTIFYLDSEVNEGFMPETGLFASLNGNIAFGLADAGKRYPKAFAATNEGLDIQLLPEQPSNDFNSHLPGYLRFPFCSGKYRLMAGMNFTEEIFFDLDGNPLSAKEIIPVVDRAWHATTRALPGVSNDDLLSPFDNRALEAFYEHLKLKQAQREYGFLNWGDWFGERNGGNWGNNEYDFAYGLFALFARTGNRDVYRLAMAAARHQSDVDIIHATPFQEFLGGNHMHCVGHTGLRYESNQGPKPWFGGQQGYANPANGHSWCGGMFTAWLLAGKADIAESALLLADHFKKGSVKPYQNRGNPRSHAWMLEGLLQAFEASGDPEYLKAATLVADSFFKVQNFEKGGAWAYKLPAGYASGHPDAFGNSCFQMGIVAQALHHYARHAKRPELNKNLSAIANWLRTTWEPSAIGWPYVALWDSTALWVPGSVLNMLILPGAYADGHPDGFEIVQTALRFSMLKGLPINGIGKDLALNLVFAPTLFEMIKQSPNNFTYSKELFFQERSTAPRRLQLRGPDRKELEIVLHADQATLFLERDFYNRRPNGKSTFSYRLLDPNESAIASYDGAVEEKKMRHSIPLQGKPGDLFNLVIDDDMSSFWNADTGKDAVVRVKLVPGSQFARGFPLFFKLKVPRGTKAFTVCAKASHPGYYGVILVDGTGKIIAFENRKNTLTLLPWLEKTSPEEQGISLTIPVHNSDLEQTFSLLTWSQGDIGLSLEGIPPYLEYTAK
;
A
#
# COMPACT_ATOMS: atom_id res chain seq x y z
N MET A 1 53.42 -4.57 -8.34
CA MET A 1 54.10 -3.41 -7.70
C MET A 1 55.50 -3.31 -8.29
N THR A 2 55.89 -2.11 -8.71
CA THR A 2 57.13 -1.81 -9.43
C THR A 2 58.38 -1.94 -8.55
N SER A 3 59.53 -1.98 -9.22
CA SER A 3 60.84 -2.46 -8.77
C SER A 3 61.70 -1.49 -7.95
N ASP A 4 61.12 -0.49 -7.28
CA ASP A 4 61.91 0.46 -6.47
C ASP A 4 61.81 0.14 -4.97
N PRO A 5 62.91 -0.25 -4.31
CA PRO A 5 62.91 -0.52 -2.88
C PRO A 5 62.73 0.80 -2.10
N GLY A 6 61.50 1.09 -1.68
CA GLY A 6 61.18 2.22 -0.80
C GLY A 6 60.02 3.10 -1.25
N ILE A 7 59.49 2.93 -2.47
CA ILE A 7 58.29 3.64 -2.93
C ILE A 7 57.24 2.63 -3.36
N VAL A 8 56.06 2.67 -2.73
CA VAL A 8 54.90 1.86 -3.14
C VAL A 8 53.86 2.79 -3.74
N ARG A 9 53.67 2.68 -5.06
CA ARG A 9 52.58 3.35 -5.79
C ARG A 9 51.32 2.50 -5.70
N ALA A 10 50.28 3.05 -5.09
CA ALA A 10 48.96 2.42 -5.04
C ALA A 10 48.07 3.07 -6.12
N ALA A 11 47.77 2.30 -7.18
CA ALA A 11 46.81 2.70 -8.19
C ALA A 11 45.41 2.27 -7.74
N HIS A 12 44.57 3.23 -7.34
CA HIS A 12 43.24 2.91 -6.84
C HIS A 12 42.26 2.62 -7.99
N TYR A 13 41.82 1.36 -8.10
CA TYR A 13 40.62 0.97 -8.84
C TYR A 13 39.45 0.79 -7.87
N HIS A 14 38.28 1.32 -8.21
CA HIS A 14 37.11 1.36 -7.34
C HIS A 14 36.80 0.00 -6.68
N GLY A 15 36.93 -0.08 -5.35
CA GLY A 15 36.46 -1.23 -4.55
C GLY A 15 37.50 -2.27 -4.14
N ILE A 16 38.80 -2.08 -4.44
CA ILE A 16 39.88 -2.95 -3.95
C ILE A 16 40.50 -2.35 -2.67
N VAL A 17 40.62 -3.15 -1.60
CA VAL A 17 41.37 -2.79 -0.39
C VAL A 17 42.81 -3.21 -0.58
N ASP A 18 43.69 -2.26 -0.92
CA ASP A 18 45.12 -2.54 -0.94
C ASP A 18 45.62 -2.76 0.49
N THR A 19 46.23 -3.92 0.72
CA THR A 19 46.87 -4.27 1.99
C THR A 19 48.38 -4.24 1.78
N LEU A 20 49.04 -3.26 2.38
CA LEU A 20 50.49 -3.20 2.37
C LEU A 20 51.05 -3.77 3.68
N ALA A 21 51.93 -4.75 3.58
CA ALA A 21 52.72 -5.25 4.71
C ALA A 21 54.09 -4.54 4.71
N VAL A 22 54.38 -3.77 5.76
CA VAL A 22 55.65 -3.06 5.92
C VAL A 22 56.47 -3.78 6.98
N LYS A 23 57.69 -4.20 6.64
CA LYS A 23 58.63 -4.82 7.59
C LYS A 23 59.27 -3.76 8.49
N ALA A 24 59.54 -4.12 9.74
CA ALA A 24 60.21 -3.25 10.71
C ALA A 24 61.55 -2.69 10.18
N GLY A 25 61.82 -1.41 10.46
CA GLY A 25 63.11 -0.75 10.23
C GLY A 25 63.35 -0.18 8.83
N GLN A 26 62.42 -0.31 7.87
CA GLN A 26 62.55 0.30 6.54
C GLN A 26 61.56 1.47 6.36
N PRO A 27 62.01 2.68 6.01
CA PRO A 27 61.10 3.77 5.63
C PRO A 27 60.48 3.48 4.27
N VAL A 28 59.15 3.60 4.17
CA VAL A 28 58.38 3.37 2.94
C VAL A 28 57.63 4.65 2.58
N THR A 29 57.76 5.10 1.34
CA THR A 29 56.98 6.22 0.80
C THR A 29 55.80 5.68 0.00
N LEU A 30 54.62 6.22 0.24
CA LEU A 30 53.37 5.86 -0.42
C LEU A 30 52.93 7.03 -1.30
N GLU A 31 52.90 6.80 -2.61
CA GLU A 31 52.42 7.77 -3.60
C GLU A 31 51.04 7.34 -4.10
N PHE A 32 50.06 8.27 -4.08
CA PHE A 32 48.70 8.03 -4.53
C PHE A 32 48.51 8.51 -5.98
N GLU A 33 48.04 7.62 -6.85
CA GLU A 33 47.60 7.94 -8.21
C GLU A 33 46.16 7.42 -8.39
N ALA A 34 45.19 8.35 -8.52
CA ALA A 34 43.79 7.99 -8.72
C ALA A 34 43.49 7.91 -10.22
N MET A 35 43.29 6.70 -10.75
CA MET A 35 42.86 6.51 -12.15
C MET A 35 41.38 6.12 -12.20
N ARG A 36 40.62 6.64 -13.19
CA ARG A 36 39.26 6.15 -13.49
C ARG A 36 39.37 4.77 -14.13
N GLY A 37 38.85 3.74 -13.46
CA GLY A 37 38.82 2.37 -13.98
C GLY A 37 37.44 1.73 -13.90
N THR A 38 37.14 0.83 -14.84
CA THR A 38 35.85 0.14 -14.94
C THR A 38 35.81 -1.13 -14.06
N THR A 39 34.64 -1.72 -13.86
CA THR A 39 34.47 -2.99 -13.10
C THR A 39 35.19 -4.17 -13.77
N GLU A 40 35.40 -4.11 -15.09
CA GLU A 40 36.10 -5.11 -15.89
C GLU A 40 37.60 -5.14 -15.56
N ASP A 41 38.20 -3.98 -15.32
CA ASP A 41 39.62 -3.84 -14.99
C ASP A 41 39.94 -4.43 -13.60
N ALA A 42 39.02 -4.29 -12.64
CA ALA A 42 39.15 -4.88 -11.30
C ALA A 42 39.10 -6.42 -11.29
N THR A 43 38.49 -7.03 -12.32
CA THR A 43 38.29 -8.49 -12.39
C THR A 43 39.52 -9.20 -12.99
N LYS A 44 40.30 -8.52 -13.83
CA LYS A 44 41.53 -9.08 -14.44
C LYS A 44 42.71 -9.19 -13.46
N HIS A 45 42.66 -8.48 -12.32
CA HIS A 45 43.77 -8.38 -11.36
C HIS A 45 43.57 -9.14 -10.03
N SER A 46 42.45 -9.86 -9.85
CA SER A 46 42.31 -10.77 -8.70
C SER A 46 42.92 -12.13 -9.04
N ASP A 47 44.04 -12.47 -8.39
CA ASP A 47 44.73 -13.76 -8.54
C ASP A 47 43.75 -14.97 -8.47
N GLU A 48 43.95 -15.92 -9.38
CA GLU A 48 43.04 -17.01 -9.76
C GLU A 48 42.61 -18.00 -8.65
N GLU A 49 43.07 -17.87 -7.40
CA GLU A 49 42.85 -18.90 -6.37
C GLU A 49 41.89 -18.57 -5.22
N LYS A 50 41.23 -17.39 -5.18
CA LYS A 50 40.21 -17.12 -4.15
C LYS A 50 38.93 -16.52 -4.72
N LYS A 51 37.98 -17.40 -5.07
CA LYS A 51 36.60 -17.04 -5.44
C LYS A 51 35.88 -16.33 -4.29
N LEU A 52 35.90 -14.99 -4.32
CA LEU A 52 34.92 -14.12 -3.66
C LEU A 52 34.35 -13.16 -4.72
N PRO A 53 33.04 -12.89 -4.73
CA PRO A 53 32.44 -11.96 -5.70
C PRO A 53 32.94 -10.53 -5.47
N ALA A 54 33.18 -9.79 -6.57
CA ALA A 54 33.58 -8.39 -6.53
C ALA A 54 32.56 -7.55 -5.73
N LYS A 55 33.04 -6.75 -4.78
CA LYS A 55 32.20 -5.76 -4.07
C LYS A 55 31.84 -4.61 -5.01
N PRO A 56 30.64 -4.02 -4.88
CA PRO A 56 30.29 -2.81 -5.64
C PRO A 56 31.25 -1.66 -5.27
N PRO A 57 31.50 -0.72 -6.20
CA PRO A 57 32.40 0.41 -5.99
C PRO A 57 31.98 1.18 -4.74
N SER A 58 32.92 1.41 -3.82
CA SER A 58 32.67 2.21 -2.62
C SER A 58 33.30 3.60 -2.79
N ASN A 59 32.63 4.64 -2.30
CA ASN A 59 33.20 6.01 -2.23
C ASN A 59 34.30 6.12 -1.14
N ARG A 60 34.72 5.01 -0.53
CA ARG A 60 35.71 4.98 0.54
C ARG A 60 37.12 4.91 -0.05
N ARG A 61 37.92 5.94 0.22
CA ARG A 61 39.39 5.88 0.06
C ARG A 61 39.95 5.23 1.33
N ALA A 62 40.29 3.94 1.26
CA ALA A 62 40.78 3.20 2.42
C ALA A 62 42.08 2.47 2.06
N LEU A 63 43.18 2.85 2.72
CA LEU A 63 44.44 2.12 2.64
C LEU A 63 44.65 1.35 3.94
N ARG A 64 44.91 0.04 3.82
CA ARG A 64 45.24 -0.82 4.96
C ARG A 64 46.75 -0.99 5.03
N VAL A 65 47.35 -0.52 6.12
CA VAL A 65 48.78 -0.73 6.39
C VAL A 65 48.93 -1.69 7.56
N VAL A 66 49.59 -2.82 7.31
CA VAL A 66 49.94 -3.83 8.31
C VAL A 66 51.43 -3.69 8.58
N VAL A 67 51.81 -3.40 9.82
CA VAL A 67 53.23 -3.27 10.20
C VAL A 67 53.66 -4.58 10.86
N ASP A 68 54.67 -5.23 10.31
CA ASP A 68 55.23 -6.47 10.85
C ASP A 68 56.54 -6.16 11.58
N GLY A 69 56.44 -5.83 12.88
CA GLY A 69 57.55 -5.59 13.81
C GLY A 69 57.49 -4.27 14.60
N THR A 70 58.54 -3.98 15.38
CA THR A 70 58.53 -2.99 16.49
C THR A 70 58.65 -1.52 16.08
N SER A 71 59.12 -1.20 14.87
CA SER A 71 59.20 0.19 14.38
C SER A 71 59.12 0.31 12.84
N ALA A 72 58.37 1.28 12.31
CA ALA A 72 58.31 1.58 10.86
C ALA A 72 58.08 3.08 10.55
N GLY A 73 58.52 3.56 9.39
CA GLY A 73 58.36 4.94 8.91
C GLY A 73 57.59 5.01 7.58
N ILE A 74 56.58 5.89 7.46
CA ILE A 74 55.70 6.01 6.28
C ILE A 74 55.59 7.47 5.80
N HIS A 75 55.76 7.74 4.51
CA HIS A 75 55.51 9.06 3.91
C HIS A 75 54.31 9.02 2.98
N LEU A 76 53.38 10.00 3.04
CA LEU A 76 52.15 10.02 2.23
C LEU A 76 52.17 11.20 1.24
N LYS A 77 52.21 10.91 -0.08
CA LYS A 77 52.33 11.93 -1.15
C LYS A 77 51.22 11.78 -2.20
N GLN A 78 50.57 12.89 -2.58
CA GLN A 78 49.54 12.93 -3.64
C GLN A 78 50.09 13.68 -4.86
N GLU A 79 50.17 13.04 -6.04
CA GLU A 79 50.59 13.74 -7.26
C GLU A 79 49.41 14.52 -7.89
N ALA A 80 49.64 15.80 -8.17
CA ALA A 80 48.68 16.66 -8.85
C ALA A 80 48.61 16.30 -10.33
N THR A 81 47.50 15.70 -10.76
CA THR A 81 47.17 15.55 -12.19
C THR A 81 46.11 16.57 -12.60
N ASN A 82 46.38 17.21 -13.73
CA ASN A 82 45.81 18.45 -14.23
C ASN A 82 44.27 18.45 -14.39
N ALA A 83 43.68 19.58 -13.98
CA ALA A 83 42.65 20.35 -14.67
C ALA A 83 41.67 19.58 -15.58
N ASP A 84 40.75 18.83 -14.98
CA ASP A 84 39.35 18.65 -15.43
C ASP A 84 38.51 17.89 -14.37
N PHE A 85 38.85 18.07 -13.09
CA PHE A 85 37.97 17.71 -11.99
C PHE A 85 37.06 18.91 -11.70
N GLN A 86 36.02 19.07 -12.52
CA GLN A 86 34.80 19.67 -11.98
C GLN A 86 34.39 18.79 -10.80
N MET A 87 34.46 19.36 -9.61
CA MET A 87 33.76 18.82 -8.47
C MET A 87 32.27 18.78 -8.83
N GLU A 88 31.79 17.61 -9.24
CA GLU A 88 30.40 17.26 -9.00
C GLU A 88 30.24 17.30 -7.48
N ASP A 89 29.63 18.38 -6.99
CA ASP A 89 29.28 18.59 -5.59
C ASP A 89 28.37 17.43 -5.14
N ASP A 90 28.97 16.41 -4.53
CA ASP A 90 28.33 15.38 -3.74
C ASP A 90 27.79 16.03 -2.45
N THR A 91 26.63 16.66 -2.54
CA THR A 91 25.90 17.23 -1.40
C THR A 91 24.98 16.20 -0.74
N SER A 92 25.50 15.01 -0.44
CA SER A 92 24.87 14.05 0.49
C SER A 92 25.65 13.82 1.79
N SER A 93 26.75 14.53 1.98
CA SER A 93 27.29 14.91 3.29
C SER A 93 28.15 16.16 3.11
N ASN A 94 27.77 17.31 3.69
CA ASN A 94 28.78 18.33 3.99
C ASN A 94 29.72 17.72 5.02
N GLU A 95 30.80 17.11 4.56
CA GLU A 95 32.10 16.90 5.21
C GLU A 95 32.86 15.82 4.42
N ALA A 96 34.02 16.16 3.87
CA ALA A 96 34.95 15.17 3.35
C ALA A 96 35.29 14.18 4.46
N LEU A 97 34.93 12.90 4.29
CA LEU A 97 35.28 11.86 5.25
C LEU A 97 36.81 11.75 5.36
N PRO A 98 37.39 11.71 6.56
CA PRO A 98 38.83 11.65 6.75
C PRO A 98 39.45 10.44 6.05
N MET A 99 40.70 10.55 5.60
CA MET A 99 41.46 9.39 5.14
C MET A 99 41.50 8.34 6.26
N ARG A 100 41.04 7.11 5.97
CA ARG A 100 41.06 6.01 6.93
C ARG A 100 42.37 5.22 6.78
N LEU A 101 43.29 5.42 7.72
CA LEU A 101 44.53 4.65 7.82
C LEU A 101 44.35 3.57 8.89
N SER A 102 43.96 2.38 8.47
CA SER A 102 43.69 1.28 9.42
C SER A 102 44.96 0.49 9.70
N PHE A 103 45.40 0.55 10.97
CA PHE A 103 46.54 -0.20 11.48
C PHE A 103 46.10 -1.56 12.01
N PHE A 104 46.88 -2.59 11.75
CA PHE A 104 46.65 -3.92 12.31
C PHE A 104 47.94 -4.36 12.98
N THR A 105 47.86 -4.77 14.25
CA THR A 105 48.95 -5.50 14.88
C THR A 105 49.14 -6.84 14.15
N PRO A 106 50.39 -7.26 13.86
CA PRO A 106 50.67 -8.45 13.07
C PRO A 106 50.29 -9.74 13.82
N ARG A 107 50.24 -10.84 13.06
CA ARG A 107 49.53 -12.10 13.34
C ARG A 107 50.08 -12.95 14.51
N THR A 108 51.05 -12.45 15.26
CA THR A 108 51.83 -13.19 16.27
C THR A 108 52.33 -12.24 17.36
N VAL A 109 51.45 -11.42 17.93
CA VAL A 109 51.81 -10.76 19.19
C VAL A 109 51.88 -11.86 20.26
N GLY A 110 53.06 -12.06 20.86
CA GLY A 110 53.26 -13.08 21.88
C GLY A 110 52.52 -12.76 23.19
N ALA A 111 52.58 -13.67 24.16
CA ALA A 111 52.04 -13.43 25.51
C ALA A 111 52.83 -12.36 26.31
N SER A 112 54.00 -11.95 25.81
CA SER A 112 54.83 -10.89 26.37
C SER A 112 54.47 -9.53 25.79
N TRP A 113 54.59 -8.47 26.58
CA TRP A 113 54.39 -7.09 26.12
C TRP A 113 55.51 -6.68 25.17
N GLU A 114 55.12 -6.25 23.97
CA GLU A 114 56.03 -5.74 22.95
C GLU A 114 55.67 -4.29 22.61
N LYS A 115 56.69 -3.44 22.43
CA LYS A 115 56.51 -2.04 22.05
C LYS A 115 56.45 -1.89 20.53
N TYR A 116 55.45 -1.15 20.06
CA TYR A 116 55.22 -0.80 18.68
C TYR A 116 55.30 0.72 18.52
N GLN A 117 56.04 1.17 17.51
CA GLN A 117 56.10 2.57 17.11
C GLN A 117 55.92 2.71 15.61
N LEU A 118 55.01 3.59 15.21
CA LEU A 118 54.83 3.97 13.82
C LEU A 118 55.06 5.47 13.67
N SER A 119 55.76 5.86 12.61
CA SER A 119 55.95 7.27 12.27
C SER A 119 55.43 7.55 10.87
N PHE A 120 54.67 8.63 10.68
CA PHE A 120 54.34 9.09 9.33
C PHE A 120 54.26 10.60 9.22
N THR A 121 54.54 11.14 8.03
CA THR A 121 54.42 12.57 7.76
C THR A 121 53.36 12.76 6.66
N PRO A 122 52.21 13.40 6.95
CA PRO A 122 51.17 13.61 5.95
C PRO A 122 51.47 14.87 5.14
N ASP A 123 51.20 14.89 3.83
CA ASP A 123 51.36 16.11 3.03
C ASP A 123 50.19 17.10 3.18
N LEU A 124 49.07 16.69 3.78
CA LEU A 124 47.90 17.54 4.06
C LEU A 124 47.48 17.43 5.52
N SER A 125 46.93 18.51 6.07
CA SER A 125 46.30 18.50 7.39
C SER A 125 44.92 17.83 7.31
N GLY A 126 44.51 17.12 8.35
CA GLY A 126 43.20 16.47 8.42
C GLY A 126 43.07 15.48 9.56
N ASP A 127 41.93 14.83 9.68
CA ASP A 127 41.72 13.77 10.66
C ASP A 127 42.10 12.40 10.10
N ILE A 128 42.62 11.53 10.96
CA ILE A 128 42.96 10.13 10.66
C ILE A 128 42.37 9.23 11.74
N ALA A 129 41.65 8.21 11.32
CA ALA A 129 41.09 7.19 12.22
C ALA A 129 42.05 6.01 12.38
N ILE A 130 42.43 5.72 13.62
CA ILE A 130 43.24 4.59 14.06
C ILE A 130 42.31 3.51 14.65
N GLN A 131 42.57 2.26 14.32
CA GLN A 131 41.80 1.12 14.82
C GLN A 131 42.76 0.09 15.43
N ARG A 132 42.51 -0.35 16.67
CA ARG A 132 43.32 -1.36 17.38
C ARG A 132 42.45 -2.59 17.67
N GLN A 133 42.81 -3.74 17.10
CA GLN A 133 42.06 -5.01 17.23
C GLN A 133 42.87 -6.22 16.75
N ASP A 134 42.40 -7.42 17.06
CA ASP A 134 42.81 -8.65 16.36
C ASP A 134 42.42 -8.65 14.86
N ARG A 135 43.22 -9.36 14.05
CA ARG A 135 43.00 -9.54 12.61
C ARG A 135 42.20 -10.80 12.29
N HIS A 136 42.11 -11.78 13.19
CA HIS A 136 41.40 -13.03 12.92
C HIS A 136 39.89 -12.83 13.03
N SER A 137 39.18 -13.09 11.94
CA SER A 137 37.72 -12.99 11.89
C SER A 137 37.07 -14.32 12.30
N ASP A 138 37.36 -14.80 13.52
CA ASP A 138 36.54 -15.87 14.08
C ASP A 138 35.18 -15.27 14.48
N TYR A 139 34.11 -15.91 14.02
CA TYR A 139 32.75 -15.45 14.22
C TYR A 139 32.17 -15.92 15.56
N ASN A 140 32.76 -16.96 16.16
CA ASN A 140 32.30 -17.58 17.39
C ASN A 140 33.20 -17.25 18.59
N THR A 141 34.44 -16.81 18.34
CA THR A 141 35.43 -16.51 19.38
C THR A 141 35.96 -15.08 19.23
N LEU A 142 36.08 -14.37 20.35
CA LEU A 142 36.79 -13.11 20.46
C LEU A 142 38.23 -13.39 20.88
N ASN A 143 39.14 -13.35 19.91
CA ASN A 143 40.56 -13.38 20.19
C ASN A 143 40.98 -11.96 20.58
N TRP A 144 41.29 -11.76 21.86
CA TRP A 144 41.64 -10.44 22.38
C TRP A 144 43.12 -10.13 22.15
N ILE A 145 43.42 -8.92 21.71
CA ILE A 145 44.76 -8.32 21.84
C ILE A 145 44.68 -7.26 22.93
N GLU A 146 45.57 -7.33 23.91
CA GLU A 146 45.67 -6.33 24.97
C GLU A 146 46.67 -5.24 24.56
N PHE A 147 46.34 -4.00 24.88
CA PHE A 147 47.06 -2.79 24.53
C PHE A 147 47.26 -1.93 25.78
N ARG A 148 48.42 -1.28 25.88
CA ARG A 148 48.70 -0.26 26.91
C ARG A 148 49.65 0.80 26.38
N ASN A 149 49.86 1.86 27.17
CA ASN A 149 50.83 2.93 26.85
C ASN A 149 50.61 3.57 25.46
N PHE A 150 49.36 3.66 25.00
CA PHE A 150 49.03 4.28 23.72
C PHE A 150 49.30 5.78 23.77
N LYS A 151 50.15 6.26 22.86
CA LYS A 151 50.59 7.65 22.79
C LYS A 151 50.69 8.12 21.34
N VAL A 152 50.23 9.33 21.11
CA VAL A 152 50.39 10.03 19.83
C VAL A 152 51.23 11.28 20.06
N THR A 153 52.27 11.46 19.27
CA THR A 153 53.09 12.68 19.24
C THR A 153 53.14 13.24 17.82
N GLY A 154 53.25 14.56 17.66
CA GLY A 154 53.19 15.20 16.34
C GLY A 154 51.78 15.34 15.74
N GLY A 155 50.78 14.63 16.27
CA GLY A 155 49.35 14.80 16.02
C GLY A 155 48.56 14.94 17.33
N THR A 156 47.28 15.32 17.25
CA THR A 156 46.41 15.52 18.41
C THR A 156 45.31 14.45 18.47
N LEU A 157 45.31 13.62 19.51
CA LEU A 157 44.22 12.66 19.77
C LEU A 157 42.95 13.43 20.16
N ARG A 158 41.98 13.49 19.25
CA ARG A 158 40.68 14.18 19.46
C ARG A 158 39.69 13.30 20.20
N ARG A 159 39.75 12.00 19.97
CA ARG A 159 38.77 11.06 20.51
C ARG A 159 39.39 9.69 20.69
N HIS A 160 39.16 9.11 21.87
CA HIS A 160 39.45 7.73 22.20
C HIS A 160 38.12 7.04 22.55
N ARG A 161 37.78 5.95 21.85
CA ARG A 161 36.49 5.27 22.01
C ARG A 161 36.70 3.76 22.18
N ILE A 162 36.27 3.28 23.34
CA ILE A 162 36.38 1.89 23.79
C ILE A 162 34.99 1.37 24.23
N ALA A 163 34.57 0.19 23.76
CA ALA A 163 33.27 -0.36 24.19
C ALA A 163 33.40 -0.96 25.60
N PRO A 164 32.28 -1.16 26.32
CA PRO A 164 32.30 -1.80 27.63
C PRO A 164 33.07 -3.13 27.63
N VAL A 165 32.91 -3.96 26.59
CA VAL A 165 33.59 -5.26 26.47
C VAL A 165 35.12 -5.16 26.34
N ASN A 166 35.63 -4.02 25.87
CA ASN A 166 37.04 -3.76 25.63
C ASN A 166 37.79 -3.29 26.90
N ILE A 167 37.06 -2.92 27.95
CA ILE A 167 37.65 -2.48 29.22
C ILE A 167 38.06 -3.70 30.02
N THR A 168 39.29 -3.72 30.54
CA THR A 168 39.77 -4.80 31.41
C THR A 168 39.69 -4.40 32.88
N SER A 169 39.94 -5.36 33.79
CA SER A 169 39.99 -5.09 35.23
C SER A 169 41.16 -4.18 35.63
N ASP A 170 42.21 -4.11 34.81
CA ASP A 170 43.27 -3.12 34.93
C ASP A 170 42.96 -1.93 34.02
N PRO A 171 42.66 -0.74 34.57
CA PRO A 171 42.29 0.42 33.75
C PRO A 171 43.43 0.94 32.85
N GLN A 172 44.66 0.47 33.02
CA GLN A 172 45.78 0.80 32.12
C GLN A 172 45.86 -0.12 30.89
N ILE A 173 45.05 -1.19 30.85
CA ILE A 173 45.02 -2.18 29.78
C ILE A 173 43.66 -2.16 29.09
N GLU A 174 43.69 -1.99 27.78
CA GLU A 174 42.54 -2.04 26.88
C GLU A 174 42.67 -3.27 25.99
N ARG A 175 41.59 -4.00 25.73
CA ARG A 175 41.64 -5.14 24.81
C ARG A 175 40.81 -4.89 23.57
N GLY A 176 41.27 -5.33 22.39
CA GLY A 176 40.58 -5.18 21.11
C GLY A 176 40.50 -6.51 20.36
N ALA A 177 39.32 -6.87 19.87
CA ALA A 177 39.06 -8.07 19.06
C ALA A 177 38.41 -7.69 17.74
N TYR A 178 38.37 -8.61 16.77
CA TYR A 178 37.88 -8.31 15.41
C TYR A 178 36.45 -7.72 15.38
N ARG A 179 35.55 -8.20 16.25
CA ARG A 179 34.17 -7.69 16.39
C ARG A 179 34.01 -6.57 17.43
N ALA A 180 35.06 -6.31 18.20
CA ALA A 180 35.10 -5.27 19.21
C ALA A 180 36.42 -4.47 19.10
N PRO A 181 36.59 -3.63 18.07
CA PRO A 181 37.76 -2.76 17.96
C PRO A 181 37.74 -1.58 18.92
N ILE A 182 38.94 -1.12 19.27
CA ILE A 182 39.19 0.20 19.84
C ILE A 182 39.38 1.20 18.71
N TYR A 183 38.74 2.37 18.80
CA TYR A 183 38.79 3.42 17.78
C TYR A 183 39.34 4.73 18.33
N ASP A 184 40.33 5.27 17.65
CA ASP A 184 41.00 6.52 17.98
C ASP A 184 40.94 7.48 16.78
N LEU A 185 40.65 8.76 17.01
CA LEU A 185 40.66 9.80 15.97
C LEU A 185 41.76 10.81 16.28
N VAL A 186 42.69 10.97 15.35
CA VAL A 186 43.87 11.82 15.49
C VAL A 186 43.86 12.89 14.41
N THR A 187 43.85 14.17 14.80
CA THR A 187 44.08 15.28 13.87
C THR A 187 45.59 15.40 13.60
N VAL A 188 45.95 15.49 12.34
CA VAL A 188 47.33 15.64 11.87
C VAL A 188 47.50 16.93 11.07
N GLU A 189 48.71 17.46 11.06
CA GLU A 189 49.07 18.68 10.33
C GLU A 189 49.98 18.31 9.17
N SER A 190 49.76 18.94 8.01
CA SER A 190 50.61 18.84 6.82
C SER A 190 52.09 19.03 7.18
N HIS A 191 52.93 18.16 6.62
CA HIS A 191 54.37 18.07 6.74
C HIS A 191 54.93 17.89 8.17
N LYS A 192 54.07 17.59 9.15
CA LYS A 192 54.49 17.31 10.53
C LYS A 192 54.52 15.80 10.78
N THR A 193 55.68 15.28 11.16
CA THR A 193 55.80 13.85 11.47
C THR A 193 55.01 13.51 12.73
N VAL A 194 54.10 12.55 12.59
CA VAL A 194 53.27 11.98 13.64
C VAL A 194 53.87 10.64 14.05
N HIS A 195 54.09 10.42 15.34
CA HIS A 195 54.44 9.12 15.89
C HIS A 195 53.29 8.55 16.72
N ILE A 196 52.95 7.29 16.48
CA ILE A 196 52.00 6.49 17.26
C ILE A 196 52.80 5.40 17.95
N GLU A 197 52.76 5.37 19.27
CA GLU A 197 53.43 4.38 20.10
C GLU A 197 52.38 3.63 20.94
N PHE A 198 52.54 2.33 21.11
CA PHE A 198 51.79 1.53 22.08
C PHE A 198 52.52 0.23 22.40
N GLU A 199 52.14 -0.43 23.48
CA GLU A 199 52.53 -1.81 23.74
C GLU A 199 51.35 -2.74 23.50
N ALA A 200 51.60 -3.94 22.97
CA ALA A 200 50.58 -4.96 22.77
C ALA A 200 51.06 -6.36 23.20
N ARG A 201 50.12 -7.21 23.61
CA ARG A 201 50.31 -8.66 23.82
C ARG A 201 49.04 -9.44 23.46
N ALA A 202 49.15 -10.75 23.26
CA ALA A 202 47.98 -11.62 23.16
C ALA A 202 47.21 -11.68 24.49
N GLY A 203 45.89 -11.47 24.43
CA GLY A 203 44.95 -11.74 25.51
C GLY A 203 44.30 -13.12 25.38
N GLU A 204 43.59 -13.55 26.41
CA GLU A 204 42.84 -14.82 26.37
C GLU A 204 41.72 -14.76 25.33
N SER A 205 41.39 -15.90 24.73
CA SER A 205 40.29 -15.99 23.77
C SER A 205 39.01 -16.39 24.49
N GLU A 206 37.91 -15.70 24.21
CA GLU A 206 36.63 -15.90 24.89
C GLU A 206 35.52 -16.14 23.87
N PRO A 207 34.50 -16.97 24.17
CA PRO A 207 33.34 -17.11 23.29
C PRO A 207 32.64 -15.76 23.07
N TYR A 208 32.23 -15.47 21.84
CA TYR A 208 31.52 -14.22 21.52
C TYR A 208 30.23 -14.07 22.33
N GLU A 209 29.57 -15.19 22.63
CA GLU A 209 28.32 -15.29 23.38
C GLU A 209 28.43 -14.87 24.85
N THR A 210 29.66 -14.85 25.39
CA THR A 210 29.93 -14.49 26.79
C THR A 210 29.48 -13.07 27.12
N TYR A 211 29.40 -12.18 26.11
CA TYR A 211 29.01 -10.79 26.29
C TYR A 211 27.63 -10.52 25.68
N PRO A 212 26.69 -9.90 26.42
CA PRO A 212 25.42 -9.49 25.85
C PRO A 212 25.64 -8.41 24.78
N ALA A 213 24.80 -8.39 23.75
CA ALA A 213 24.96 -7.52 22.58
C ALA A 213 25.11 -6.01 22.91
N LYS A 214 24.50 -5.57 24.03
CA LYS A 214 24.61 -4.19 24.54
C LYS A 214 26.04 -3.78 24.95
N ASP A 215 26.90 -4.74 25.24
CA ASP A 215 28.29 -4.50 25.67
C ASP A 215 29.23 -4.35 24.46
N PHE A 216 28.73 -4.64 23.25
CA PHE A 216 29.37 -4.33 21.98
C PHE A 216 28.83 -3.03 21.37
N TRP A 217 29.61 -2.41 20.50
CA TRP A 217 29.11 -1.33 19.65
C TRP A 217 28.10 -1.89 18.62
N LEU A 218 26.80 -1.86 18.93
CA LEU A 218 25.71 -2.31 18.04
C LEU A 218 25.57 -1.51 16.71
N LYS A 219 26.44 -0.53 16.44
CA LYS A 219 26.60 0.18 15.16
C LYS A 219 28.08 0.52 14.96
N GLN A 220 28.66 0.25 13.77
CA GLN A 220 29.81 1.07 13.36
C GLN A 220 29.29 2.51 13.29
N PRO A 221 29.94 3.49 13.95
CA PRO A 221 29.50 4.87 13.87
C PRO A 221 29.74 5.41 12.45
N GLU A 222 28.69 5.88 11.80
CA GLU A 222 28.78 7.06 10.95
C GLU A 222 29.02 8.24 11.88
N TYR A 223 30.14 8.95 11.69
CA TYR A 223 30.48 10.10 12.52
C TYR A 223 29.76 11.35 11.98
N LYS A 224 29.16 12.13 12.89
CA LYS A 224 28.85 13.55 12.71
C LYS A 224 29.85 14.35 13.53
N ILE A 225 30.52 15.34 12.93
CA ILE A 225 31.20 16.40 13.66
C ILE A 225 30.25 17.61 13.65
N ALA A 226 30.19 18.33 14.77
CA ALA A 226 29.53 19.63 14.85
C ALA A 226 30.63 20.69 14.83
N TRP A 227 30.57 21.61 13.88
CA TRP A 227 31.37 22.83 13.89
C TRP A 227 30.44 24.00 14.17
N GLN A 228 30.64 24.66 15.32
CA GLN A 228 30.00 25.93 15.64
C GLN A 228 30.94 27.07 15.30
N ASP A 229 30.33 28.06 14.62
CA ASP A 229 30.74 29.45 14.40
C ASP A 229 31.98 29.70 13.54
N HIS A 230 31.75 30.21 12.31
CA HIS A 230 31.90 31.65 12.01
C HIS A 230 31.49 31.95 10.55
N THR A 231 30.39 32.69 10.44
CA THR A 231 29.96 33.64 9.39
C THR A 231 30.53 33.51 7.96
N ILE A 232 29.66 33.24 6.98
CA ILE A 232 29.88 33.63 5.57
C ILE A 232 28.61 34.31 5.03
N GLN A 233 28.82 35.48 4.44
CA GLN A 233 27.84 36.31 3.73
C GLN A 233 27.30 35.61 2.48
N LEU A 234 26.00 35.78 2.24
CA LEU A 234 25.30 35.34 1.03
C LEU A 234 25.79 36.13 -0.19
N LEU A 235 26.21 35.42 -1.25
CA LEU A 235 26.17 35.92 -2.63
C LEU A 235 24.97 35.26 -3.34
N ALA A 236 24.23 36.05 -4.11
CA ALA A 236 22.93 35.67 -4.69
C ALA A 236 23.04 34.59 -5.79
N PRO A 237 22.06 33.67 -5.93
CA PRO A 237 22.09 32.52 -6.82
C PRO A 237 21.41 32.77 -8.18
N GLU A 238 21.86 33.78 -8.93
CA GLU A 238 21.30 34.06 -10.27
C GLU A 238 22.05 33.39 -11.41
N ASP A 239 23.25 32.84 -11.18
CA ASP A 239 24.03 32.21 -12.24
C ASP A 239 24.15 30.69 -12.08
N LYS A 240 23.45 30.00 -13.00
CA LYS A 240 23.49 28.57 -13.37
C LYS A 240 22.40 27.70 -12.74
N GLY A 241 21.35 27.50 -13.53
CA GLY A 241 20.16 26.75 -13.17
C GLY A 241 20.40 25.28 -12.91
N ALA A 242 20.27 24.90 -11.64
CA ALA A 242 19.63 23.68 -11.14
C ALA A 242 19.46 23.83 -9.62
N THR A 243 18.26 24.17 -9.17
CA THR A 243 17.93 24.33 -7.74
C THR A 243 17.78 22.97 -7.08
N PHE A 244 18.73 22.57 -6.22
CA PHE A 244 18.50 21.52 -5.22
C PHE A 244 17.89 22.17 -3.96
N ALA A 245 16.62 21.88 -3.69
CA ALA A 245 15.97 22.31 -2.47
C ALA A 245 16.36 21.38 -1.31
N ILE A 246 17.08 21.91 -0.31
CA ILE A 246 17.29 21.22 0.97
C ILE A 246 15.94 21.19 1.71
N TYR A 247 15.34 20.02 1.81
CA TYR A 247 14.02 19.85 2.41
C TYR A 247 14.06 19.83 3.94
N LYS A 248 13.34 20.76 4.58
CA LYS A 248 12.97 20.70 6.00
C LYS A 248 11.60 20.01 6.13
N GLY A 249 11.59 18.74 6.52
CA GLY A 249 10.38 17.98 6.85
C GLY A 249 9.56 18.58 7.99
N HIS A 250 8.25 18.36 7.98
CA HIS A 250 7.46 18.49 9.21
C HIS A 250 7.95 17.40 10.17
N GLN A 251 8.83 17.76 11.11
CA GLN A 251 9.25 16.83 12.16
C GLN A 251 8.18 16.81 13.25
N GLY A 252 7.26 15.84 13.15
CA GLY A 252 6.28 15.50 14.19
C GLY A 252 4.85 15.96 13.92
N TYR A 253 3.95 15.54 14.80
CA TYR A 253 2.53 15.91 14.83
C TYR A 253 2.33 17.37 15.25
N ALA A 254 2.93 18.30 14.51
CA ALA A 254 2.43 19.67 14.51
C ALA A 254 0.93 19.64 14.15
N ASP A 255 0.24 20.77 14.36
CA ASP A 255 -1.18 20.93 14.04
C ASP A 255 -1.34 20.97 12.50
N LEU A 256 -0.99 19.86 11.83
CA LEU A 256 -0.90 19.74 10.37
C LEU A 256 -2.28 20.01 9.75
N THR A 257 -3.35 19.75 10.48
CA THR A 257 -4.73 20.05 10.10
C THR A 257 -5.01 21.56 10.00
N LYS A 258 -4.33 22.41 10.79
CA LYS A 258 -4.40 23.87 10.57
C LYS A 258 -3.87 24.32 9.22
N THR A 259 -2.97 23.54 8.60
CA THR A 259 -2.50 23.85 7.25
C THR A 259 -3.53 23.46 6.18
N LEU A 260 -4.47 22.57 6.50
CA LEU A 260 -5.52 22.09 5.60
C LEU A 260 -6.78 22.96 5.62
N ILE A 261 -7.11 23.55 6.78
CA ILE A 261 -8.23 24.49 6.89
C ILE A 261 -7.74 25.90 6.56
N LYS A 262 -8.20 26.46 5.45
CA LYS A 262 -7.94 27.87 5.08
C LYS A 262 -9.27 28.53 4.79
N ASN A 263 -9.53 29.70 5.37
CA ASN A 263 -10.78 30.44 5.13
C ASN A 263 -10.46 31.74 4.38
N PRO A 264 -10.30 31.68 3.04
CA PRO A 264 -10.00 32.87 2.25
C PRO A 264 -11.16 33.85 2.28
N THR A 265 -10.83 35.14 2.35
CA THR A 265 -11.75 36.27 2.20
C THR A 265 -11.55 36.84 0.80
N GLY A 266 -12.29 36.31 -0.16
CA GLY A 266 -12.21 36.69 -1.57
C GLY A 266 -13.49 37.34 -2.10
N ASN A 267 -13.51 37.59 -3.42
CA ASN A 267 -14.68 38.16 -4.07
C ASN A 267 -15.90 37.22 -3.99
N PRO A 268 -17.13 37.78 -4.09
CA PRO A 268 -18.35 36.98 -4.17
C PRO A 268 -18.30 35.94 -5.30
N SER A 269 -19.05 34.85 -5.12
CA SER A 269 -19.11 33.76 -6.09
C SER A 269 -19.56 34.22 -7.46
N SER A 270 -18.93 33.68 -8.51
CA SER A 270 -19.30 33.90 -9.91
C SER A 270 -20.29 32.86 -10.45
N LEU A 271 -20.65 31.85 -9.65
CA LEU A 271 -21.66 30.84 -10.00
C LEU A 271 -23.07 31.45 -9.96
N ASP A 272 -23.92 31.13 -10.92
CA ASP A 272 -25.34 31.51 -10.83
C ASP A 272 -26.02 30.78 -9.66
N LYS A 273 -27.05 31.40 -9.08
CA LYS A 273 -27.72 30.84 -7.90
C LYS A 273 -28.26 29.43 -8.21
N VAL A 274 -27.84 28.46 -7.40
CA VAL A 274 -28.29 27.07 -7.43
C VAL A 274 -28.76 26.62 -6.05
N SER A 275 -29.57 25.58 -6.00
CA SER A 275 -30.04 24.96 -4.77
C SER A 275 -29.91 23.44 -4.91
N ILE A 276 -28.98 22.84 -4.15
CA ILE A 276 -28.56 21.44 -4.31
C ILE A 276 -29.15 20.60 -3.18
N PRO A 277 -29.85 19.48 -3.46
CA PRO A 277 -30.35 18.61 -2.42
C PRO A 277 -29.23 17.79 -1.78
N VAL A 278 -29.35 17.61 -0.46
CA VAL A 278 -28.50 16.74 0.36
C VAL A 278 -29.43 15.89 1.20
N GLU A 279 -29.43 14.59 0.92
CA GLU A 279 -30.25 13.62 1.64
C GLU A 279 -29.53 13.14 2.90
N ILE A 280 -30.22 13.19 4.03
CA ILE A 280 -29.78 12.61 5.29
C ILE A 280 -30.81 11.59 5.77
N GLN A 281 -30.34 10.56 6.48
CA GLN A 281 -31.18 9.48 6.97
C GLN A 281 -30.80 9.12 8.40
N GLU A 282 -31.79 9.02 9.28
CA GLU A 282 -31.66 8.44 10.62
C GLU A 282 -31.84 6.92 10.51
N GLU A 283 -30.79 6.14 10.80
CA GLU A 283 -30.75 4.70 10.54
C GLU A 283 -30.84 3.82 11.80
N ASP A 284 -30.83 4.41 13.00
CA ASP A 284 -30.88 3.65 14.26
C ASP A 284 -32.28 3.61 14.89
N GLY A 285 -33.24 4.35 14.33
CA GLY A 285 -34.61 4.39 14.81
C GLY A 285 -34.77 5.21 16.10
N ILE A 286 -33.95 6.25 16.27
CA ILE A 286 -34.01 7.14 17.42
C ILE A 286 -34.31 8.57 16.98
N ALA A 287 -35.23 9.24 17.68
CA ALA A 287 -35.45 10.67 17.49
C ALA A 287 -34.32 11.43 18.19
N ARG A 288 -33.62 12.30 17.45
CA ARG A 288 -32.47 13.06 17.95
C ARG A 288 -32.22 14.33 17.16
N THR A 289 -31.52 15.28 17.78
CA THR A 289 -30.89 16.39 17.05
C THR A 289 -29.46 15.97 16.74
N ALA A 290 -29.20 15.62 15.47
CA ALA A 290 -27.91 15.10 15.05
C ALA A 290 -26.97 16.21 14.54
N GLU A 291 -25.67 16.09 14.83
CA GLU A 291 -24.63 16.83 14.12
C GLU A 291 -24.57 16.34 12.68
N ILE A 292 -24.76 17.26 11.73
CA ILE A 292 -24.49 17.02 10.32
C ILE A 292 -23.16 17.70 9.99
N ARG A 293 -22.18 16.92 9.51
CA ARG A 293 -20.84 17.39 9.13
C ARG A 293 -20.41 16.65 7.87
N PHE A 294 -20.18 17.38 6.78
CA PHE A 294 -19.73 16.79 5.52
C PHE A 294 -19.07 17.84 4.62
N GLY A 295 -18.22 17.38 3.70
CA GLY A 295 -17.66 18.19 2.65
C GLY A 295 -18.61 18.32 1.48
N PHE A 296 -18.84 19.56 1.06
CA PHE A 296 -19.63 19.92 -0.08
C PHE A 296 -18.69 20.37 -1.22
N PRO A 297 -18.72 19.71 -2.39
CA PRO A 297 -17.84 20.07 -3.48
C PRO A 297 -18.30 21.36 -4.14
N LEU A 298 -17.34 22.17 -4.60
CA LEU A 298 -17.56 23.44 -5.28
C LEU A 298 -16.83 23.47 -6.63
N PRO A 299 -17.43 24.08 -7.66
CA PRO A 299 -16.86 24.11 -9.00
C PRO A 299 -15.62 25.02 -9.07
N GLU A 300 -14.64 24.58 -9.86
CA GLU A 300 -13.39 25.32 -10.14
C GLU A 300 -13.67 26.74 -10.63
N THR A 301 -12.83 27.71 -10.23
CA THR A 301 -12.92 29.15 -10.53
C THR A 301 -14.09 29.91 -9.91
N LYS A 302 -15.04 29.24 -9.24
CA LYS A 302 -16.32 29.88 -8.88
C LYS A 302 -16.43 30.42 -7.46
N PHE A 303 -15.63 29.92 -6.52
CA PHE A 303 -15.72 30.31 -5.10
C PHE A 303 -14.35 30.71 -4.56
N GLN A 304 -14.20 31.97 -4.16
CA GLN A 304 -13.04 32.48 -3.42
C GLN A 304 -13.38 32.80 -1.94
N SER A 305 -14.65 32.70 -1.58
CA SER A 305 -15.20 32.91 -0.25
C SER A 305 -16.36 31.95 -0.01
N LEU A 306 -16.62 31.61 1.26
CA LEU A 306 -17.73 30.76 1.68
C LEU A 306 -19.04 31.53 1.91
N GLU A 307 -19.01 32.87 1.90
CA GLU A 307 -20.14 33.73 2.26
C GLU A 307 -21.42 33.49 1.43
N ASN A 308 -21.25 33.07 0.17
CA ASN A 308 -22.36 32.78 -0.74
C ASN A 308 -22.85 31.32 -0.65
N LEU A 309 -22.80 30.74 0.53
CA LEU A 309 -23.35 29.42 0.87
C LEU A 309 -24.30 29.55 2.05
N LYS A 310 -25.46 28.88 1.99
CA LYS A 310 -26.33 28.69 3.15
C LYS A 310 -27.07 27.34 3.09
N VAL A 311 -27.54 26.89 4.25
CA VAL A 311 -28.31 25.65 4.39
C VAL A 311 -29.78 25.99 4.56
N LEU A 312 -30.65 25.28 3.84
CA LEU A 312 -32.09 25.31 4.00
C LEU A 312 -32.58 23.95 4.52
N SER A 313 -33.50 24.00 5.48
CA SER A 313 -34.26 22.85 5.98
C SER A 313 -35.20 22.28 4.90
N PRO A 314 -35.76 21.08 5.11
CA PRO A 314 -36.78 20.52 4.21
C PRO A 314 -38.01 21.42 4.00
N SER A 315 -38.33 22.33 4.93
CA SER A 315 -39.42 23.30 4.80
C SER A 315 -39.02 24.57 4.02
N GLY A 316 -37.77 24.69 3.57
CA GLY A 316 -37.24 25.86 2.87
C GLY A 316 -36.74 26.99 3.76
N SER A 317 -36.81 26.83 5.10
CA SER A 317 -36.31 27.82 6.05
C SER A 317 -34.79 27.72 6.23
N GLU A 318 -34.09 28.85 6.37
CA GLU A 318 -32.63 28.89 6.61
C GLU A 318 -32.27 28.25 7.95
N VAL A 319 -31.23 27.42 7.94
CA VAL A 319 -30.69 26.73 9.12
C VAL A 319 -29.34 27.37 9.49
N PRO A 320 -29.10 27.70 10.77
CA PRO A 320 -27.79 28.11 11.24
C PRO A 320 -26.74 27.06 10.86
N ALA A 321 -25.70 27.46 10.14
CA ALA A 321 -24.64 26.59 9.68
C ALA A 321 -23.27 27.29 9.76
N GLN A 322 -22.23 26.50 10.01
CA GLN A 322 -20.84 26.95 9.96
C GLN A 322 -20.10 26.29 8.79
N PHE A 323 -19.12 27.01 8.25
CA PHE A 323 -18.44 26.65 7.01
C PHE A 323 -16.93 26.83 7.17
N SER A 324 -16.17 25.87 6.66
CA SER A 324 -14.70 25.97 6.55
C SER A 324 -14.26 25.49 5.16
N ALA A 325 -13.23 26.08 4.58
CA ALA A 325 -12.67 25.57 3.33
C ALA A 325 -11.54 24.58 3.63
N ILE A 326 -11.67 23.38 3.08
CA ILE A 326 -10.87 22.20 3.44
C ILE A 326 -10.15 21.55 2.25
N GLY A 327 -10.29 22.13 1.06
CA GLY A 327 -9.61 21.68 -0.15
C GLY A 327 -9.71 22.75 -1.24
N PHE A 328 -8.68 22.83 -2.09
CA PHE A 328 -8.50 23.91 -3.06
C PHE A 328 -8.22 23.38 -4.45
N TRP A 329 -8.70 24.09 -5.46
CA TRP A 329 -8.29 23.91 -6.84
C TRP A 329 -6.91 24.52 -7.07
N PRO A 330 -6.20 24.15 -8.16
CA PRO A 330 -4.89 24.72 -8.47
C PRO A 330 -4.90 26.26 -8.58
N ASP A 331 -6.00 26.84 -9.04
CA ASP A 331 -6.24 28.28 -9.13
C ASP A 331 -6.54 28.97 -7.78
N GLN A 332 -6.44 28.22 -6.67
CA GLN A 332 -6.75 28.63 -5.29
C GLN A 332 -8.24 28.93 -5.02
N SER A 333 -9.14 28.64 -5.96
CA SER A 333 -10.57 28.61 -5.65
C SER A 333 -10.90 27.42 -4.74
N ILE A 334 -11.94 27.57 -3.92
CA ILE A 334 -12.35 26.55 -2.96
C ILE A 334 -12.92 25.35 -3.73
N LYS A 335 -12.33 24.17 -3.53
CA LYS A 335 -12.79 22.88 -4.09
C LYS A 335 -13.77 22.18 -3.16
N TRP A 336 -13.53 22.27 -1.85
CA TRP A 336 -14.37 21.63 -0.83
C TRP A 336 -14.67 22.57 0.33
N ALA A 337 -15.95 22.74 0.61
CA ALA A 337 -16.45 23.44 1.80
C ALA A 337 -16.97 22.42 2.82
N LEU A 338 -16.38 22.38 4.00
CA LEU A 338 -16.93 21.65 5.14
C LEU A 338 -18.16 22.39 5.66
N ILE A 339 -19.34 21.79 5.53
CA ILE A 339 -20.61 22.32 6.00
C ILE A 339 -21.01 21.60 7.28
N GLN A 340 -21.44 22.38 8.28
CA GLN A 340 -21.80 21.82 9.58
C GLN A 340 -23.01 22.52 10.17
N PHE A 341 -24.00 21.75 10.64
CA PHE A 341 -25.22 22.24 11.27
C PHE A 341 -25.88 21.15 12.12
N MET A 342 -26.88 21.52 12.91
CA MET A 342 -27.67 20.58 13.72
C MET A 342 -29.01 20.29 13.02
N ALA A 343 -29.35 19.02 12.84
CA ALA A 343 -30.59 18.57 12.22
C ALA A 343 -31.49 17.83 13.22
N PRO A 344 -32.66 18.38 13.59
CA PRO A 344 -33.65 17.62 14.33
C PRO A 344 -34.27 16.57 13.41
N LEU A 345 -34.21 15.30 13.83
CA LEU A 345 -34.69 14.15 13.08
C LEU A 345 -35.59 13.28 13.97
N LYS A 346 -36.68 12.78 13.39
CA LYS A 346 -37.50 11.71 13.97
C LYS A 346 -36.80 10.36 13.73
N ALA A 347 -37.18 9.37 14.53
CA ALA A 347 -36.74 8.00 14.33
C ALA A 347 -37.02 7.53 12.89
N ARG A 348 -36.01 6.96 12.22
CA ARG A 348 -36.09 6.50 10.82
C ARG A 348 -36.42 7.58 9.78
N GLU A 349 -36.33 8.87 10.12
CA GLU A 349 -36.63 9.94 9.18
C GLU A 349 -35.57 10.03 8.09
N SER A 350 -36.04 10.18 6.84
CA SER A 350 -35.22 10.64 5.73
C SER A 350 -35.61 12.08 5.43
N ALA A 351 -34.64 12.97 5.39
CA ALA A 351 -34.85 14.40 5.20
C ALA A 351 -33.93 14.93 4.09
N VAL A 352 -34.45 15.85 3.28
CA VAL A 352 -33.68 16.51 2.22
C VAL A 352 -33.43 17.96 2.62
N PHE A 353 -32.21 18.25 3.03
CA PHE A 353 -31.73 19.61 3.21
C PHE A 353 -31.26 20.15 1.86
N ARG A 354 -31.17 21.48 1.73
CA ARG A 354 -30.67 22.10 0.49
C ARG A 354 -29.53 23.06 0.77
N ILE A 355 -28.48 22.98 -0.02
CA ILE A 355 -27.41 23.97 -0.03
C ILE A 355 -27.72 24.99 -1.12
N GLU A 356 -28.05 26.21 -0.74
CA GLU A 356 -28.09 27.32 -1.70
C GLU A 356 -26.69 27.89 -1.88
N ALA A 357 -26.24 28.01 -3.13
CA ALA A 357 -24.90 28.47 -3.49
C ALA A 357 -24.95 29.43 -4.69
N GLY A 358 -24.06 30.42 -4.73
CA GLY A 358 -23.85 31.30 -5.89
C GLY A 358 -24.30 32.76 -5.68
N LYS A 359 -24.35 33.53 -6.77
CA LYS A 359 -24.63 34.98 -6.78
C LYS A 359 -25.89 35.33 -5.99
N GLY A 360 -25.79 36.37 -5.17
CA GLY A 360 -26.92 36.90 -4.39
C GLY A 360 -27.36 36.00 -3.23
N VAL A 361 -26.71 34.85 -2.99
CA VAL A 361 -26.92 34.06 -1.77
C VAL A 361 -26.24 34.78 -0.62
N THR A 362 -27.04 35.20 0.36
CA THR A 362 -26.58 35.79 1.61
C THR A 362 -27.22 35.04 2.77
N ARG A 363 -26.45 34.85 3.85
CA ARG A 363 -26.97 34.31 5.13
C ARG A 363 -27.73 35.43 5.83
N SER A 364 -28.97 35.18 6.18
CA SER A 364 -29.84 36.17 6.82
C SER A 364 -30.01 35.93 8.32
N MET A 365 -29.68 34.73 8.80
CA MET A 365 -29.78 34.35 10.20
C MET A 365 -28.43 34.49 10.91
N PRO A 366 -28.25 35.43 11.86
CA PRO A 366 -27.10 35.41 12.74
C PRO A 366 -27.15 34.14 13.63
N VAL A 367 -26.02 33.47 13.77
CA VAL A 367 -25.91 32.33 14.70
C VAL A 367 -25.88 32.88 16.12
N ASN A 368 -27.02 32.86 16.83
CA ASN A 368 -27.04 33.19 18.25
C ASN A 368 -26.37 32.06 19.04
N SER A 369 -25.10 32.25 19.35
CA SER A 369 -24.27 31.23 19.95
C SER A 369 -23.93 31.55 21.42
N PRO A 370 -24.33 30.69 22.36
CA PRO A 370 -23.82 30.72 23.73
C PRO A 370 -22.44 30.07 23.85
N LEU A 371 -21.85 29.58 22.75
CA LEU A 371 -20.54 28.95 22.77
C LEU A 371 -19.46 30.02 22.97
N VAL A 372 -18.85 30.01 24.16
CA VAL A 372 -17.79 30.94 24.56
C VAL A 372 -16.56 30.13 24.95
N VAL A 373 -15.41 30.53 24.39
CA VAL A 373 -14.10 29.99 24.76
C VAL A 373 -13.25 31.13 25.27
N THR A 374 -12.75 31.01 26.50
CA THR A 374 -11.82 31.98 27.10
C THR A 374 -10.50 31.28 27.41
N GLU A 375 -9.41 31.83 26.89
CA GLU A 375 -8.06 31.37 27.20
C GLU A 375 -7.60 31.98 28.53
N ASN A 376 -7.07 31.13 29.41
CA ASN A 376 -6.55 31.51 30.72
C ASN A 376 -5.08 31.08 30.85
N ALA A 377 -4.38 31.56 31.89
CA ALA A 377 -3.02 31.11 32.18
C ALA A 377 -2.98 29.59 32.42
N GLY A 378 -2.56 28.83 31.39
CA GLY A 378 -2.38 27.38 31.44
C GLY A 378 -3.49 26.54 30.82
N GLY A 379 -4.51 27.12 30.15
CA GLY A 379 -5.59 26.32 29.54
C GLY A 379 -6.74 27.13 28.93
N PHE A 380 -7.88 26.47 28.75
CA PHE A 380 -9.10 27.06 28.19
C PHE A 380 -10.31 26.75 29.07
N ASN A 381 -11.19 27.74 29.25
CA ASN A 381 -12.55 27.49 29.71
C ASN A 381 -13.49 27.48 28.51
N VAL A 382 -14.42 26.54 28.51
CA VAL A 382 -15.43 26.37 27.46
C VAL A 382 -16.80 26.47 28.12
N SER A 383 -17.71 27.23 27.54
CA SER A 383 -19.13 27.23 27.89
C SER A 383 -19.95 27.05 26.62
N THR A 384 -20.91 26.13 26.60
CA THR A 384 -21.83 25.90 25.48
C THR A 384 -23.22 26.51 25.73
N GLY A 385 -23.36 27.32 26.78
CA GLY A 385 -24.64 27.66 27.39
C GLY A 385 -24.78 26.97 28.74
N SER A 386 -25.44 25.82 28.79
CA SER A 386 -25.65 25.06 30.02
C SER A 386 -24.43 24.27 30.49
N LEU A 387 -23.61 23.73 29.58
CA LEU A 387 -22.38 23.03 29.93
C LEU A 387 -21.22 24.02 30.01
N SER A 388 -20.38 23.87 31.04
CA SER A 388 -19.06 24.50 31.09
C SER A 388 -18.00 23.54 31.62
N CYS A 389 -16.75 23.69 31.17
CA CYS A 389 -15.62 22.90 31.66
C CYS A 389 -14.29 23.63 31.45
N CYS A 390 -13.24 23.12 32.11
CA CYS A 390 -11.86 23.60 31.97
C CYS A 390 -10.99 22.55 31.27
N ILE A 391 -10.13 22.98 30.34
CA ILE A 391 -9.11 22.15 29.70
C ILE A 391 -7.75 22.73 30.11
N VAL A 392 -7.08 22.10 31.06
CA VAL A 392 -5.94 22.69 31.79
C VAL A 392 -4.68 21.87 31.60
N LYS A 393 -3.58 22.49 31.17
CA LYS A 393 -2.31 21.84 30.82
C LYS A 393 -1.72 20.96 31.92
N ASP A 394 -1.86 21.37 33.18
CA ASP A 394 -1.33 20.64 34.34
C ASP A 394 -2.33 19.64 34.96
N SER A 395 -3.50 19.44 34.34
CA SER A 395 -4.45 18.39 34.72
C SER A 395 -4.11 17.06 34.05
N SER A 396 -4.59 15.96 34.65
CA SER A 396 -4.67 14.66 33.99
C SER A 396 -6.00 14.42 33.30
N ALA A 397 -7.01 15.25 33.56
CA ALA A 397 -8.34 15.16 32.95
C ALA A 397 -8.35 15.86 31.60
N PHE A 398 -8.94 15.22 30.59
CA PHE A 398 -9.18 15.84 29.28
C PHE A 398 -10.16 17.01 29.37
N ALA A 399 -11.21 16.85 30.19
CA ALA A 399 -12.12 17.92 30.56
C ALA A 399 -12.31 17.88 32.09
N ASP A 400 -11.90 18.95 32.75
CA ASP A 400 -11.94 19.10 34.20
C ASP A 400 -13.08 20.04 34.62
N GLN A 401 -13.56 19.89 35.85
CA GLN A 401 -14.63 20.71 36.43
C GLN A 401 -15.84 20.87 35.49
N ILE A 402 -16.32 19.77 34.91
CA ILE A 402 -17.52 19.77 34.08
C ILE A 402 -18.70 20.20 34.95
N ARG A 403 -19.43 21.23 34.52
CA ARG A 403 -20.62 21.75 35.18
C ARG A 403 -21.78 21.80 34.20
N ILE A 404 -22.97 21.49 34.70
CA ILE A 404 -24.24 21.65 33.98
C ILE A 404 -25.12 22.61 34.78
N ASN A 405 -25.53 23.72 34.17
CA ASN A 405 -26.29 24.79 34.84
C ASN A 405 -25.63 25.22 36.17
N ASP A 406 -24.32 25.48 36.11
CA ASP A 406 -23.42 25.85 37.22
C ASP A 406 -23.25 24.81 38.34
N LYS A 407 -23.90 23.63 38.25
CA LYS A 407 -23.72 22.54 39.21
C LYS A 407 -22.58 21.63 38.79
N ASN A 408 -21.74 21.26 39.75
CA ASN A 408 -20.64 20.31 39.51
C ASN A 408 -21.19 18.96 39.04
N PHE A 409 -20.75 18.53 37.86
CA PHE A 409 -21.15 17.28 37.25
C PHE A 409 -20.04 16.23 37.37
N GLY A 410 -18.80 16.59 37.04
CA GLY A 410 -17.71 15.61 37.02
C GLY A 410 -16.44 16.03 36.31
N SER A 411 -15.63 15.03 35.94
CA SER A 411 -14.46 15.19 35.07
C SER A 411 -14.30 13.97 34.16
N LEU A 412 -13.64 14.18 33.02
CA LEU A 412 -13.33 13.14 32.04
C LEU A 412 -11.83 12.85 32.06
N THR A 413 -11.45 11.67 32.56
CA THR A 413 -10.04 11.32 32.82
C THR A 413 -9.67 9.99 32.18
N PRO A 414 -8.58 9.92 31.38
CA PRO A 414 -8.06 8.64 30.91
C PRO A 414 -7.35 7.87 32.03
N TYR A 415 -7.39 6.55 31.94
CA TYR A 415 -6.72 5.65 32.88
C TYR A 415 -5.96 4.58 32.10
N LEU A 416 -4.65 4.45 32.35
CA LEU A 416 -3.79 3.45 31.72
C LEU A 416 -3.05 2.63 32.78
N LEU A 417 -3.03 1.31 32.59
CA LEU A 417 -2.14 0.38 33.27
C LEU A 417 -1.06 -0.07 32.30
N ASP A 418 0.20 0.14 32.67
CA ASP A 418 1.34 -0.32 31.88
C ASP A 418 1.49 -1.85 31.95
N GLU A 419 2.44 -2.42 31.20
CA GLU A 419 2.61 -3.88 31.15
C GLU A 419 3.00 -4.56 32.49
N ASN A 420 3.38 -3.80 33.53
CA ASN A 420 3.70 -4.30 34.88
C ASN A 420 2.57 -3.99 35.86
N SER A 421 1.38 -3.67 35.34
CA SER A 421 0.21 -3.28 36.12
C SER A 421 0.44 -2.03 36.98
N LYS A 422 1.33 -1.13 36.55
CA LYS A 422 1.53 0.17 37.21
C LYS A 422 0.69 1.24 36.51
N PRO A 423 0.00 2.12 37.26
CA PRO A 423 -0.78 3.19 36.67
C PRO A 423 0.12 4.26 36.07
N ALA A 424 -0.22 4.73 34.88
CA ALA A 424 0.40 5.89 34.24
C ALA A 424 -0.62 7.02 34.08
N LYS A 425 -0.27 8.21 34.56
CA LYS A 425 -1.15 9.39 34.52
C LYS A 425 -0.98 10.14 33.21
N ALA A 426 -2.08 10.59 32.63
CA ALA A 426 -2.03 11.51 31.51
C ALA A 426 -1.41 12.86 31.93
N LYS A 427 -0.53 13.39 31.08
CA LYS A 427 0.03 14.75 31.20
C LYS A 427 -0.05 15.43 29.84
N HIS A 428 -0.75 16.56 29.78
CA HIS A 428 -0.86 17.32 28.53
C HIS A 428 0.46 18.03 28.22
N LYS A 429 0.85 18.00 26.94
CA LYS A 429 2.01 18.73 26.41
C LYS A 429 1.56 20.00 25.71
N ARG A 430 0.50 19.87 24.91
CA ARG A 430 -0.03 20.92 24.07
C ARG A 430 -1.55 20.82 24.05
N ILE A 431 -2.20 21.97 24.19
CA ILE A 431 -3.63 22.15 23.97
C ILE A 431 -3.74 23.23 22.90
N SER A 432 -4.51 22.97 21.85
CA SER A 432 -4.79 23.95 20.81
C SER A 432 -6.23 23.83 20.33
N ILE A 433 -6.78 24.94 19.87
CA ILE A 433 -8.04 24.94 19.13
C ILE A 433 -7.72 24.51 17.70
N GLU A 434 -8.30 23.40 17.25
CA GLU A 434 -8.15 22.85 15.88
C GLU A 434 -9.22 23.44 14.95
N GLU A 435 -10.45 23.62 15.46
CA GLU A 435 -11.57 24.23 14.74
C GLU A 435 -12.41 25.09 15.69
N GLN A 436 -12.80 26.29 15.28
CA GLN A 436 -13.69 27.15 16.04
C GLN A 436 -14.70 27.84 15.12
N GLY A 437 -15.98 27.63 15.41
CA GLY A 437 -17.09 28.31 14.76
C GLY A 437 -18.19 28.64 15.77
N ALA A 438 -19.26 29.27 15.29
CA ALA A 438 -20.38 29.65 16.14
C ALA A 438 -21.23 28.47 16.61
N LEU A 439 -21.18 27.30 15.96
CA LEU A 439 -21.97 26.13 16.36
C LEU A 439 -21.15 25.08 17.11
N ALA A 440 -19.86 24.97 16.82
CA ALA A 440 -19.00 24.00 17.46
C ALA A 440 -17.55 24.49 17.56
N VAL A 441 -16.85 23.98 18.57
CA VAL A 441 -15.40 24.13 18.76
C VAL A 441 -14.77 22.77 18.98
N THR A 442 -13.58 22.55 18.42
CA THR A 442 -12.79 21.34 18.63
C THR A 442 -11.43 21.70 19.18
N PHE A 443 -11.14 21.18 20.38
CA PHE A 443 -9.82 21.23 20.99
C PHE A 443 -9.04 19.99 20.64
N ARG A 444 -7.77 20.16 20.28
CA ARG A 444 -6.77 19.12 20.20
C ARG A 444 -5.91 19.16 21.45
N ILE A 445 -5.71 18.01 22.08
CA ILE A 445 -4.81 17.84 23.21
C ILE A 445 -3.81 16.74 22.87
N ASP A 446 -2.53 17.09 22.78
CA ASP A 446 -1.44 16.13 22.66
C ASP A 446 -0.81 15.93 24.05
N GLY A 447 -0.56 14.69 24.44
CA GLY A 447 0.03 14.39 25.73
C GLY A 447 0.72 13.03 25.82
N GLU A 448 1.25 12.76 27.01
CA GLU A 448 1.96 11.53 27.34
C GLU A 448 1.32 10.85 28.55
N PHE A 449 1.36 9.52 28.61
CA PHE A 449 1.14 8.78 29.85
C PHE A 449 2.47 8.67 30.61
N ILE A 450 2.48 9.06 31.88
CA ILE A 450 3.67 9.12 32.73
C ILE A 450 3.44 8.31 34.02
N GLY A 451 4.25 7.28 34.21
CA GLY A 451 4.39 6.52 35.47
C GLY A 451 5.87 6.31 35.78
N ASP A 452 6.25 5.12 36.26
CA ASP A 452 7.66 4.72 36.43
C ASP A 452 8.43 4.73 35.09
N ARG A 453 7.69 4.68 33.99
CA ARG A 453 8.12 4.72 32.60
C ARG A 453 7.13 5.54 31.78
N ARG A 454 7.41 5.71 30.48
CA ARG A 454 6.56 6.45 29.54
C ARG A 454 5.98 5.46 28.53
N PRO A 455 4.89 4.76 28.87
CA PRO A 455 4.40 3.64 28.07
C PRO A 455 3.86 4.05 26.70
N ALA A 456 3.31 5.27 26.56
CA ALA A 456 2.73 5.76 25.31
C ALA A 456 2.44 7.25 25.36
N SER A 457 2.11 7.79 24.19
CA SER A 457 1.51 9.12 24.02
C SER A 457 0.05 9.01 23.56
N TYR A 458 -0.65 10.14 23.55
CA TYR A 458 -2.02 10.22 23.03
C TYR A 458 -2.26 11.55 22.32
N THR A 459 -3.27 11.53 21.45
CA THR A 459 -3.99 12.74 21.03
C THR A 459 -5.46 12.54 21.34
N VAL A 460 -6.10 13.55 21.92
CA VAL A 460 -7.54 13.58 22.05
C VAL A 460 -8.09 14.84 21.39
N ARG A 461 -9.18 14.69 20.65
CA ARG A 461 -9.98 15.80 20.13
C ARG A 461 -11.28 15.88 20.91
N LEU A 462 -11.51 16.99 21.58
CA LEU A 462 -12.75 17.26 22.33
C LEU A 462 -13.57 18.28 21.56
N ARG A 463 -14.78 17.89 21.18
CA ARG A 463 -15.68 18.71 20.40
C ARG A 463 -16.94 19.04 21.21
N PHE A 464 -17.22 20.33 21.30
CA PHE A 464 -18.34 20.91 22.04
C PHE A 464 -19.26 21.65 21.07
N PHE A 465 -20.56 21.67 21.38
CA PHE A 465 -21.60 22.20 20.53
C PHE A 465 -22.40 23.27 21.26
N ALA A 466 -22.70 24.39 20.59
CA ALA A 466 -23.57 25.43 21.11
C ALA A 466 -24.95 24.87 21.47
N HIS A 467 -25.51 25.28 22.61
CA HIS A 467 -26.81 24.82 23.14
C HIS A 467 -26.89 23.31 23.42
N SER A 468 -25.75 22.62 23.59
CA SER A 468 -25.70 21.18 23.86
C SER A 468 -24.87 20.87 25.10
N ASN A 469 -25.31 19.87 25.87
CA ASN A 469 -24.52 19.23 26.92
C ASN A 469 -23.81 17.97 26.42
N SER A 470 -23.70 17.82 25.10
CA SER A 470 -23.07 16.67 24.45
C SER A 470 -21.61 16.97 24.13
N VAL A 471 -20.75 15.96 24.25
CA VAL A 471 -19.32 16.05 23.96
C VAL A 471 -18.94 14.88 23.05
N ARG A 472 -18.32 15.20 21.91
CA ARG A 472 -17.73 14.18 21.02
C ARG A 472 -16.22 14.13 21.23
N ILE A 473 -15.70 12.92 21.32
CA ILE A 473 -14.30 12.65 21.66
C ILE A 473 -13.72 11.73 20.60
N VAL A 474 -12.58 12.12 20.05
CA VAL A 474 -11.76 11.24 19.21
C VAL A 474 -10.46 11.01 19.95
N PHE A 475 -10.25 9.80 20.47
CA PHE A 475 -9.07 9.44 21.25
C PHE A 475 -8.16 8.52 20.44
N THR A 476 -6.92 8.97 20.20
CA THR A 476 -5.88 8.20 19.52
C THR A 476 -4.80 7.79 20.54
N TYR A 477 -4.64 6.49 20.75
CA TYR A 477 -3.49 5.92 21.46
C TYR A 477 -2.29 5.82 20.52
N ARG A 478 -1.10 6.22 20.98
CA ARG A 478 0.13 6.18 20.18
C ARG A 478 1.20 5.32 20.83
N ALA A 479 1.51 4.18 20.23
CA ALA A 479 2.58 3.28 20.67
C ALA A 479 3.94 3.84 20.24
N ASN A 480 4.48 4.81 20.98
CA ASN A 480 5.72 5.51 20.64
C ASN A 480 6.83 5.34 21.67
N ASP A 481 6.74 4.33 22.55
CA ASP A 481 7.87 3.92 23.36
C ASP A 481 8.89 3.20 22.47
N LEU A 482 9.97 3.90 22.11
CA LEU A 482 11.03 3.39 21.26
C LEU A 482 12.12 2.63 22.04
N SER A 483 11.92 2.36 23.34
CA SER A 483 12.82 1.50 24.10
C SER A 483 12.70 0.03 23.69
N ASN A 484 11.54 -0.36 23.15
CA ASN A 484 11.22 -1.72 22.69
C ASN A 484 10.47 -1.66 21.36
N GLU A 485 10.65 -2.68 20.52
CA GLU A 485 9.91 -2.81 19.24
C GLU A 485 8.43 -3.11 19.48
N MET A 486 8.11 -3.81 20.57
CA MET A 486 6.75 -4.08 21.02
C MET A 486 6.41 -3.22 22.22
N ASN A 487 5.25 -2.59 22.17
CA ASN A 487 4.68 -1.76 23.23
C ASN A 487 3.50 -2.55 23.81
N ASP A 488 3.72 -3.11 24.99
CA ASP A 488 2.70 -3.86 25.71
C ASP A 488 2.00 -2.97 26.75
N LEU A 489 0.69 -3.12 26.93
CA LEU A 489 -0.07 -2.49 28.01
C LEU A 489 -1.09 -3.45 28.63
N LYS A 490 -1.48 -3.22 29.89
CA LYS A 490 -2.42 -4.09 30.60
C LYS A 490 -3.87 -3.66 30.41
N ALA A 491 -4.14 -2.36 30.46
CA ALA A 491 -5.47 -1.80 30.25
C ALA A 491 -5.44 -0.32 29.85
N LEU A 492 -6.49 0.11 29.16
CA LEU A 492 -6.75 1.51 28.83
C LEU A 492 -8.25 1.80 28.91
N SER A 493 -8.61 2.88 29.59
CA SER A 493 -10.02 3.26 29.78
C SER A 493 -10.19 4.77 29.82
N LEU A 494 -11.40 5.24 29.54
CA LEU A 494 -11.83 6.62 29.69
C LEU A 494 -12.93 6.71 30.74
N LYS A 495 -12.64 7.40 31.85
CA LYS A 495 -13.52 7.47 33.02
C LYS A 495 -14.22 8.81 33.08
N LEU A 496 -15.54 8.78 33.16
CA LEU A 496 -16.36 9.94 33.50
C LEU A 496 -16.69 9.88 35.00
N THR A 497 -15.89 10.58 35.79
CA THR A 497 -16.09 10.68 37.24
C THR A 497 -17.27 11.59 37.52
N CYS A 498 -18.40 11.01 37.92
CA CYS A 498 -19.67 11.72 38.15
C CYS A 498 -20.43 11.17 39.36
N GLY A 499 -19.70 10.54 40.29
CA GLY A 499 -20.24 9.89 41.47
C GLY A 499 -20.79 8.49 41.16
N LYS A 500 -21.02 7.71 42.23
CA LYS A 500 -21.59 6.36 42.11
C LYS A 500 -22.92 6.40 41.35
N GLY A 501 -23.08 5.45 40.43
CA GLY A 501 -24.28 5.30 39.61
C GLY A 501 -24.44 3.88 39.11
N THR A 502 -25.45 3.67 38.26
CA THR A 502 -25.77 2.36 37.67
C THR A 502 -26.11 2.51 36.20
N MET A 503 -25.83 1.48 35.39
CA MET A 503 -26.45 1.40 34.07
C MET A 503 -27.97 1.25 34.24
N THR A 504 -28.73 1.93 33.40
CA THR A 504 -30.20 1.88 33.44
C THR A 504 -30.78 0.53 33.04
N SER A 505 -29.99 -0.31 32.37
CA SER A 505 -30.31 -1.73 32.14
C SER A 505 -30.25 -2.59 33.42
N GLY A 506 -29.71 -2.05 34.54
CA GLY A 506 -29.45 -2.80 35.77
C GLY A 506 -28.15 -3.61 35.75
N VAL A 507 -27.44 -3.64 34.61
CA VAL A 507 -26.19 -4.39 34.41
C VAL A 507 -25.01 -3.62 35.00
N ALA A 508 -24.12 -4.27 35.75
CA ALA A 508 -22.95 -3.58 36.30
C ALA A 508 -21.83 -3.41 35.25
N ARG A 509 -21.64 -4.38 34.36
CA ARG A 509 -20.64 -4.35 33.29
C ARG A 509 -21.11 -5.03 32.02
N ILE A 510 -20.93 -4.38 30.88
CA ILE A 510 -21.05 -4.98 29.54
C ILE A 510 -19.64 -5.23 29.04
N PHE A 511 -19.29 -6.46 28.67
CA PHE A 511 -17.94 -6.81 28.21
C PHE A 511 -17.97 -7.69 26.97
N GLN A 512 -17.32 -7.26 25.90
CA GLN A 512 -17.15 -8.07 24.69
C GLN A 512 -15.68 -8.52 24.55
N PRO A 513 -15.38 -9.83 24.63
CA PRO A 513 -14.03 -10.32 24.42
C PRO A 513 -13.63 -10.53 22.95
N ASP A 514 -14.58 -10.93 22.09
CA ASP A 514 -14.39 -11.19 20.67
C ASP A 514 -15.63 -10.85 19.82
N ASP A 515 -15.62 -11.06 18.50
CA ASP A 515 -16.72 -10.73 17.59
C ASP A 515 -17.95 -11.66 17.65
N THR A 516 -17.93 -12.71 18.49
CA THR A 516 -18.99 -13.73 18.50
C THR A 516 -19.92 -13.64 19.70
N ILE A 517 -19.43 -13.14 20.83
CA ILE A 517 -20.20 -13.07 22.09
C ILE A 517 -19.87 -11.80 22.88
N PHE A 518 -20.83 -11.35 23.69
CA PHE A 518 -20.61 -10.36 24.75
C PHE A 518 -21.31 -10.78 26.04
N TYR A 519 -20.88 -10.20 27.15
CA TYR A 519 -21.37 -10.47 28.49
C TYR A 519 -22.14 -9.27 29.03
N LEU A 520 -23.33 -9.52 29.59
CA LEU A 520 -24.02 -8.62 30.51
C LEU A 520 -23.81 -9.17 31.91
N ASP A 521 -22.88 -8.59 32.66
CA ASP A 521 -22.32 -9.17 33.87
C ASP A 521 -21.77 -10.57 33.63
N SER A 522 -22.53 -11.61 34.00
CA SER A 522 -22.20 -13.02 33.76
C SER A 522 -23.02 -13.67 32.65
N GLU A 523 -24.06 -13.00 32.14
CA GLU A 523 -24.95 -13.52 31.10
C GLU A 523 -24.31 -13.42 29.71
N VAL A 524 -24.26 -14.53 28.97
CA VAL A 524 -23.67 -14.61 27.63
C VAL A 524 -24.72 -14.29 26.57
N ASN A 525 -24.37 -13.40 25.65
CA ASN A 525 -25.19 -12.99 24.52
C ASN A 525 -24.39 -13.17 23.22
N GLU A 526 -25.05 -13.58 22.14
CA GLU A 526 -24.43 -13.74 20.82
C GLU A 526 -24.33 -12.42 20.05
N GLY A 527 -23.28 -12.27 19.25
CA GLY A 527 -23.05 -11.13 18.39
C GLY A 527 -22.31 -9.98 19.06
N PHE A 528 -22.53 -8.76 18.55
CA PHE A 528 -21.86 -7.56 19.01
C PHE A 528 -22.59 -6.90 20.19
N MET A 529 -21.81 -6.39 21.14
CA MET A 529 -22.31 -5.57 22.25
C MET A 529 -23.00 -4.30 21.73
N PRO A 530 -23.94 -3.73 22.51
CA PRO A 530 -24.51 -2.43 22.20
C PRO A 530 -23.42 -1.35 22.06
N GLU A 531 -23.54 -0.51 21.04
CA GLU A 531 -22.61 0.63 20.84
C GLU A 531 -22.94 1.80 21.77
N THR A 532 -24.12 1.81 22.40
CA THR A 532 -24.61 2.89 23.24
C THR A 532 -25.15 2.37 24.56
N GLY A 533 -25.14 3.22 25.59
CA GLY A 533 -25.72 2.93 26.89
C GLY A 533 -26.23 4.18 27.59
N LEU A 534 -26.98 3.97 28.68
CA LEU A 534 -27.48 5.04 29.54
C LEU A 534 -27.08 4.72 30.99
N PHE A 535 -26.40 5.65 31.62
CA PHE A 535 -25.88 5.58 32.98
C PHE A 535 -26.57 6.64 33.85
N ALA A 536 -27.08 6.25 35.01
CA ALA A 536 -27.74 7.15 35.95
C ALA A 536 -26.85 7.35 37.18
N SER A 537 -26.53 8.60 37.51
CA SER A 537 -25.80 8.97 38.73
C SER A 537 -26.55 10.04 39.53
N LEU A 538 -26.06 10.34 40.74
CA LEU A 538 -26.60 11.44 41.55
C LEU A 538 -26.44 12.81 40.89
N ASN A 539 -25.51 12.95 39.95
CA ASN A 539 -25.22 14.20 39.26
C ASN A 539 -26.00 14.36 37.94
N GLY A 540 -26.66 13.29 37.46
CA GLY A 540 -27.50 13.32 36.27
C GLY A 540 -27.52 12.00 35.50
N ASN A 541 -28.34 11.95 34.44
CA ASN A 541 -28.34 10.85 33.48
C ASN A 541 -27.35 11.13 32.36
N ILE A 542 -26.64 10.10 31.91
CA ILE A 542 -25.61 10.17 30.89
C ILE A 542 -25.92 9.14 29.82
N ALA A 543 -26.28 9.59 28.62
CA ALA A 543 -26.23 8.71 27.46
C ALA A 543 -24.80 8.74 26.91
N PHE A 544 -24.30 7.58 26.51
CA PHE A 544 -22.94 7.47 25.98
C PHE A 544 -22.89 6.48 24.82
N GLY A 545 -21.85 6.59 24.00
CA GLY A 545 -21.63 5.67 22.90
C GLY A 545 -20.17 5.54 22.51
N LEU A 546 -19.84 4.41 21.89
CA LEU A 546 -18.55 4.10 21.29
C LEU A 546 -18.82 3.53 19.89
N ALA A 547 -18.37 4.24 18.86
CA ALA A 547 -18.59 3.82 17.47
C ALA A 547 -17.93 2.46 17.19
N ASP A 548 -18.65 1.57 16.49
CA ASP A 548 -18.17 0.24 16.11
C ASP A 548 -17.67 -0.61 17.30
N ALA A 549 -18.13 -0.37 18.53
CA ALA A 549 -17.61 -0.98 19.76
C ALA A 549 -17.41 -2.50 19.64
N GLY A 550 -18.43 -3.22 19.18
CA GLY A 550 -18.34 -4.67 19.02
C GLY A 550 -17.46 -5.12 17.85
N LYS A 551 -17.39 -4.35 16.76
CA LYS A 551 -16.47 -4.67 15.65
C LYS A 551 -15.01 -4.41 16.02
N ARG A 552 -14.75 -3.61 17.05
CA ARG A 552 -13.43 -3.20 17.54
C ARG A 552 -13.07 -3.83 18.89
N TYR A 553 -13.53 -5.06 19.12
CA TYR A 553 -13.25 -5.81 20.35
C TYR A 553 -11.74 -5.90 20.68
N PRO A 554 -11.39 -6.16 21.95
CA PRO A 554 -12.27 -6.22 23.11
C PRO A 554 -12.67 -4.82 23.60
N LYS A 555 -13.88 -4.70 24.14
CA LYS A 555 -14.43 -3.45 24.70
C LYS A 555 -15.30 -3.74 25.92
N ALA A 556 -15.39 -2.79 26.84
CA ALA A 556 -16.35 -2.90 27.94
C ALA A 556 -16.90 -1.55 28.40
N PHE A 557 -18.09 -1.56 28.98
CA PHE A 557 -18.67 -0.45 29.73
C PHE A 557 -18.93 -0.91 31.16
N ALA A 558 -18.50 -0.15 32.16
CA ALA A 558 -18.67 -0.53 33.56
C ALA A 558 -19.18 0.63 34.42
N ALA A 559 -20.14 0.34 35.30
CA ALA A 559 -20.52 1.22 36.39
C ALA A 559 -19.55 1.00 37.57
N THR A 560 -18.93 2.07 38.05
CA THR A 560 -17.97 2.04 39.17
C THR A 560 -18.46 2.89 40.34
N ASN A 561 -17.76 2.83 41.48
CA ASN A 561 -18.06 3.70 42.62
C ASN A 561 -17.77 5.18 42.34
N GLU A 562 -16.99 5.50 41.31
CA GLU A 562 -16.59 6.87 40.95
C GLU A 562 -17.39 7.45 39.78
N GLY A 563 -18.04 6.59 38.99
CA GLY A 563 -18.80 6.97 37.79
C GLY A 563 -18.78 5.90 36.70
N LEU A 564 -18.88 6.34 35.45
CA LEU A 564 -18.89 5.49 34.27
C LEU A 564 -17.46 5.26 33.74
N ASP A 565 -17.14 4.00 33.43
CA ASP A 565 -15.85 3.57 32.89
C ASP A 565 -16.03 2.95 31.49
N ILE A 566 -15.55 3.64 30.46
CA ILE A 566 -15.50 3.15 29.08
C ILE A 566 -14.12 2.50 28.85
N GLN A 567 -14.10 1.17 28.85
CA GLN A 567 -12.87 0.38 28.74
C GLN A 567 -12.53 0.13 27.27
N LEU A 568 -11.63 0.97 26.73
CA LEU A 568 -11.15 0.89 25.34
C LEU A 568 -10.30 -0.35 25.09
N LEU A 569 -9.54 -0.76 26.12
CA LEU A 569 -8.84 -2.04 26.21
C LEU A 569 -9.00 -2.53 27.66
N PRO A 570 -10.03 -3.35 27.95
CA PRO A 570 -10.27 -3.86 29.31
C PRO A 570 -9.17 -4.81 29.76
N GLU A 571 -8.89 -4.93 31.06
CA GLU A 571 -7.94 -5.96 31.53
C GLU A 571 -8.33 -7.35 31.03
N GLN A 572 -7.35 -8.09 30.49
CA GLN A 572 -7.59 -9.44 29.99
C GLN A 572 -7.90 -10.38 31.17
N PRO A 573 -8.97 -11.20 31.09
CA PRO A 573 -9.36 -12.13 32.15
C PRO A 573 -8.31 -13.17 32.52
N SER A 574 -7.42 -13.52 31.58
CA SER A 574 -6.43 -14.59 31.74
C SER A 574 -5.24 -14.38 30.80
N ASN A 575 -4.17 -15.18 30.98
CA ASN A 575 -2.99 -15.12 30.12
C ASN A 575 -3.21 -15.78 28.74
N ASP A 576 -4.20 -16.65 28.60
CA ASP A 576 -4.59 -17.34 27.38
C ASP A 576 -5.79 -16.67 26.67
N PHE A 577 -6.14 -15.45 27.07
CA PHE A 577 -7.25 -14.68 26.51
C PHE A 577 -7.16 -14.59 24.98
N ASN A 578 -8.26 -14.93 24.30
CA ASN A 578 -8.38 -14.95 22.83
C ASN A 578 -7.42 -15.90 22.09
N SER A 579 -6.85 -16.90 22.77
CA SER A 579 -6.06 -17.97 22.13
C SER A 579 -6.85 -18.88 21.19
N HIS A 580 -8.19 -18.85 21.24
CA HIS A 580 -9.08 -19.58 20.33
C HIS A 580 -9.27 -18.90 18.97
N LEU A 581 -8.96 -17.61 18.84
CA LEU A 581 -9.13 -16.87 17.59
C LEU A 581 -8.30 -17.48 16.44
N PRO A 582 -8.63 -17.27 15.17
CA PRO A 582 -7.72 -17.54 14.06
C PRO A 582 -6.36 -16.84 14.25
N GLY A 583 -5.26 -17.49 13.84
CA GLY A 583 -3.90 -17.00 14.09
C GLY A 583 -3.62 -15.57 13.60
N TYR A 584 -4.23 -15.16 12.49
CA TYR A 584 -4.08 -13.81 11.91
C TYR A 584 -4.76 -12.70 12.72
N LEU A 585 -5.65 -13.03 13.68
CA LEU A 585 -6.29 -12.08 14.60
C LEU A 585 -5.58 -12.01 15.98
N ARG A 586 -4.59 -12.89 16.23
CA ARG A 586 -3.99 -13.04 17.57
C ARG A 586 -2.91 -12.01 17.88
N PHE A 587 -2.40 -11.27 16.89
CA PHE A 587 -1.31 -10.30 17.06
C PHE A 587 -1.42 -9.40 18.31
N PRO A 588 -2.57 -8.76 18.58
CA PRO A 588 -2.66 -7.85 19.72
C PRO A 588 -2.74 -8.53 21.09
N PHE A 589 -2.88 -9.86 21.18
CA PHE A 589 -3.09 -10.55 22.45
C PHE A 589 -1.81 -11.27 22.89
N CYS A 590 -1.23 -10.85 24.01
CA CYS A 590 0.03 -11.43 24.53
C CYS A 590 -0.01 -11.60 26.06
N SER A 591 -0.28 -12.82 26.53
CA SER A 591 -0.10 -13.22 27.94
C SER A 591 -0.74 -12.26 28.95
N GLY A 592 -2.02 -11.95 28.77
CA GLY A 592 -2.76 -11.07 29.66
C GLY A 592 -2.51 -9.57 29.39
N LYS A 593 -1.78 -9.22 28.32
CA LYS A 593 -1.46 -7.85 27.88
C LYS A 593 -1.89 -7.64 26.44
N TYR A 594 -2.09 -6.38 26.08
CA TYR A 594 -2.27 -5.94 24.69
C TYR A 594 -0.95 -5.53 24.10
N ARG A 595 -0.67 -5.95 22.87
CA ARG A 595 0.56 -5.67 22.15
C ARG A 595 0.30 -4.83 20.92
N LEU A 596 1.13 -3.81 20.74
CA LEU A 596 1.25 -3.05 19.50
C LEU A 596 2.72 -2.96 19.10
N MET A 597 3.01 -2.85 17.81
CA MET A 597 4.36 -2.51 17.38
C MET A 597 4.59 -1.00 17.59
N ALA A 598 5.83 -0.63 17.91
CA ALA A 598 6.24 0.77 17.97
C ALA A 598 5.94 1.46 16.63
N GLY A 599 5.21 2.57 16.69
CA GLY A 599 4.71 3.30 15.54
C GLY A 599 3.31 2.91 15.07
N MET A 600 2.63 1.95 15.71
CA MET A 600 1.20 1.72 15.48
C MET A 600 0.35 2.61 16.39
N ASN A 601 -0.81 3.03 15.89
CA ASN A 601 -1.84 3.70 16.66
C ASN A 601 -3.14 2.91 16.61
N PHE A 602 -4.10 3.33 17.43
CA PHE A 602 -5.52 3.09 17.18
C PHE A 602 -6.33 4.28 17.68
N THR A 603 -7.44 4.56 17.00
CA THR A 603 -8.34 5.66 17.33
C THR A 603 -9.74 5.16 17.66
N GLU A 604 -10.38 5.75 18.67
CA GLU A 604 -11.74 5.44 19.11
C GLU A 604 -12.61 6.72 19.10
N GLU A 605 -13.83 6.63 18.56
CA GLU A 605 -14.82 7.72 18.56
C GLU A 605 -15.86 7.49 19.67
N ILE A 606 -15.90 8.39 20.63
CA ILE A 606 -16.71 8.29 21.85
C ILE A 606 -17.65 9.50 21.93
N PHE A 607 -18.85 9.27 22.44
CA PHE A 607 -19.89 10.29 22.55
C PHE A 607 -20.47 10.27 23.96
N PHE A 608 -20.74 11.46 24.49
CA PHE A 608 -21.51 11.66 25.71
C PHE A 608 -22.62 12.67 25.47
N ASP A 609 -23.79 12.43 26.05
CA ASP A 609 -24.85 13.40 26.24
C ASP A 609 -25.19 13.44 27.73
N LEU A 610 -24.87 14.58 28.38
CA LEU A 610 -24.96 14.72 29.83
C LEU A 610 -26.36 15.13 30.32
N ASP A 611 -27.35 15.21 29.43
CA ASP A 611 -28.78 15.30 29.78
C ASP A 611 -29.45 13.92 29.78
N GLY A 612 -28.77 12.90 29.26
CA GLY A 612 -29.32 11.55 29.09
C GLY A 612 -30.24 11.40 27.89
N ASN A 613 -30.16 12.31 26.91
CA ASN A 613 -30.97 12.22 25.70
C ASN A 613 -30.57 10.99 24.85
N PRO A 614 -31.51 10.39 24.08
CA PRO A 614 -31.19 9.31 23.17
C PRO A 614 -30.03 9.66 22.24
N LEU A 615 -29.03 8.78 22.20
CA LEU A 615 -27.81 8.95 21.43
C LEU A 615 -27.62 7.75 20.50
N SER A 616 -27.00 7.98 19.34
CA SER A 616 -26.48 6.92 18.48
C SER A 616 -25.00 7.16 18.25
N ALA A 617 -24.23 6.08 18.28
CA ALA A 617 -22.80 6.09 17.98
C ALA A 617 -22.52 6.13 16.47
N LYS A 618 -23.56 6.01 15.62
CA LYS A 618 -23.46 6.15 14.17
C LYS A 618 -23.66 7.60 13.77
N GLU A 619 -22.70 8.10 12.99
CA GLU A 619 -22.85 9.40 12.32
C GLU A 619 -23.94 9.33 11.23
N ILE A 620 -24.64 10.44 11.06
CA ILE A 620 -25.55 10.62 9.92
C ILE A 620 -24.70 10.91 8.70
N ILE A 621 -24.82 10.09 7.64
CA ILE A 621 -24.04 10.21 6.42
C ILE A 621 -24.83 11.01 5.38
N PRO A 622 -24.43 12.25 5.04
CA PRO A 622 -25.11 13.05 4.04
C PRO A 622 -24.76 12.57 2.63
N VAL A 623 -25.78 12.46 1.78
CA VAL A 623 -25.64 12.09 0.37
C VAL A 623 -25.92 13.34 -0.46
N VAL A 624 -24.86 13.89 -1.03
CA VAL A 624 -24.94 15.00 -1.98
C VAL A 624 -25.41 14.47 -3.33
N ASP A 625 -26.28 15.22 -4.00
CA ASP A 625 -26.82 14.83 -5.31
C ASP A 625 -25.72 14.48 -6.33
N ARG A 626 -25.87 13.32 -6.98
CA ARG A 626 -24.95 12.81 -8.02
C ARG A 626 -24.74 13.82 -9.15
N ALA A 627 -25.77 14.56 -9.55
CA ALA A 627 -25.69 15.58 -10.59
C ALA A 627 -24.75 16.71 -10.18
N TRP A 628 -24.71 17.05 -8.89
CA TRP A 628 -23.82 18.08 -8.37
C TRP A 628 -22.36 17.62 -8.35
N HIS A 629 -22.10 16.37 -7.96
CA HIS A 629 -20.77 15.78 -8.11
C HIS A 629 -20.30 15.82 -9.58
N ALA A 630 -21.17 15.46 -10.52
CA ALA A 630 -20.87 15.51 -11.96
C ALA A 630 -20.62 16.94 -12.47
N THR A 631 -21.34 17.92 -11.92
CA THR A 631 -21.20 19.35 -12.29
C THR A 631 -19.87 19.93 -11.79
N THR A 632 -19.51 19.63 -10.54
CA THR A 632 -18.30 20.20 -9.91
C THR A 632 -17.02 19.51 -10.32
N ARG A 633 -17.09 18.21 -10.65
CA ARG A 633 -15.94 17.35 -10.97
C ARG A 633 -14.87 17.32 -9.86
N ALA A 634 -15.25 17.67 -8.62
CA ALA A 634 -14.33 17.69 -7.49
C ALA A 634 -13.83 16.27 -7.13
N LEU A 635 -14.67 15.25 -7.38
CA LEU A 635 -14.27 13.85 -7.50
C LEU A 635 -14.36 13.44 -8.99
N PRO A 636 -13.29 12.91 -9.58
CA PRO A 636 -13.32 12.43 -10.97
C PRO A 636 -14.33 11.30 -11.21
N GLY A 637 -14.81 11.19 -12.45
CA GLY A 637 -15.59 10.03 -12.91
C GLY A 637 -17.02 9.90 -12.40
N VAL A 638 -17.59 10.94 -11.78
CA VAL A 638 -19.03 11.00 -11.48
C VAL A 638 -19.77 11.65 -12.65
N SER A 639 -20.83 11.01 -13.15
CA SER A 639 -21.67 11.49 -14.26
C SER A 639 -23.14 11.57 -13.87
N ASN A 640 -23.91 12.43 -14.53
CA ASN A 640 -25.35 12.61 -14.26
C ASN A 640 -26.27 11.65 -15.05
N ASP A 641 -25.70 10.76 -15.88
CA ASP A 641 -26.45 9.75 -16.63
C ASP A 641 -26.13 8.33 -16.15
N ASP A 642 -26.93 7.36 -16.58
CA ASP A 642 -26.82 5.96 -16.17
C ASP A 642 -25.95 5.08 -17.07
N LEU A 643 -25.17 5.67 -17.98
CA LEU A 643 -24.37 4.90 -18.95
C LEU A 643 -23.42 3.89 -18.28
N LEU A 644 -22.90 4.25 -17.11
CA LEU A 644 -21.91 3.47 -16.37
C LEU A 644 -22.51 2.79 -15.11
N SER A 645 -23.80 2.99 -14.84
CA SER A 645 -24.52 2.34 -13.73
C SER A 645 -24.46 0.80 -13.76
N PRO A 646 -24.37 0.11 -14.93
CA PRO A 646 -24.11 -1.34 -14.95
C PRO A 646 -22.80 -1.75 -14.25
N PHE A 647 -21.75 -0.93 -14.33
CA PHE A 647 -20.51 -1.19 -13.59
C PHE A 647 -20.72 -1.00 -12.10
N ASP A 648 -21.37 0.09 -11.69
CA ASP A 648 -21.62 0.38 -10.28
C ASP A 648 -22.48 -0.71 -9.62
N ASN A 649 -23.47 -1.25 -10.33
CA ASN A 649 -24.26 -2.39 -9.85
C ASN A 649 -23.38 -3.63 -9.60
N ARG A 650 -22.45 -3.95 -10.53
CA ARG A 650 -21.49 -5.05 -10.33
C ARG A 650 -20.51 -4.79 -9.19
N ALA A 651 -20.12 -3.54 -9.00
CA ALA A 651 -19.29 -3.13 -7.88
C ALA A 651 -20.02 -3.28 -6.53
N LEU A 652 -21.29 -2.93 -6.46
CA LEU A 652 -22.12 -3.12 -5.26
C LEU A 652 -22.33 -4.60 -4.94
N GLU A 653 -22.58 -5.45 -5.95
CA GLU A 653 -22.61 -6.90 -5.77
C GLU A 653 -21.29 -7.43 -5.18
N ALA A 654 -20.14 -7.00 -5.73
CA ALA A 654 -18.83 -7.38 -5.22
C ALA A 654 -18.56 -6.87 -3.81
N PHE A 655 -19.03 -5.66 -3.48
CA PHE A 655 -18.95 -5.08 -2.15
C PHE A 655 -19.71 -5.88 -1.09
N TYR A 656 -20.98 -6.24 -1.35
CA TYR A 656 -21.76 -7.01 -0.38
C TYR A 656 -21.23 -8.44 -0.21
N GLU A 657 -20.64 -9.02 -1.24
CA GLU A 657 -19.94 -10.30 -1.13
C GLU A 657 -18.63 -10.19 -0.36
N HIS A 658 -17.90 -9.07 -0.49
CA HIS A 658 -16.76 -8.77 0.36
C HIS A 658 -17.18 -8.65 1.83
N LEU A 659 -18.30 -7.99 2.14
CA LEU A 659 -18.82 -7.92 3.51
C LEU A 659 -19.15 -9.31 4.09
N LYS A 660 -19.72 -10.22 3.28
CA LYS A 660 -19.94 -11.62 3.70
C LYS A 660 -18.63 -12.34 3.99
N LEU A 661 -17.60 -12.17 3.15
CA LEU A 661 -16.29 -12.76 3.40
C LEU A 661 -15.65 -12.20 4.66
N LYS A 662 -15.72 -10.88 4.85
CA LYS A 662 -15.24 -10.17 6.04
C LYS A 662 -15.85 -10.73 7.32
N GLN A 663 -17.16 -10.99 7.32
CA GLN A 663 -17.84 -11.66 8.42
C GLN A 663 -17.35 -13.11 8.60
N ALA A 664 -17.26 -13.90 7.53
CA ALA A 664 -16.81 -15.28 7.59
C ALA A 664 -15.35 -15.44 8.06
N GLN A 665 -14.47 -14.50 7.69
CA GLN A 665 -13.07 -14.45 8.09
C GLN A 665 -12.86 -13.74 9.44
N ARG A 666 -13.93 -13.24 10.07
CA ARG A 666 -13.89 -12.54 11.35
C ARG A 666 -12.89 -11.38 11.34
N GLU A 667 -12.86 -10.58 10.27
CA GLU A 667 -11.90 -9.47 10.13
C GLU A 667 -12.32 -8.24 10.97
N TYR A 668 -12.41 -8.47 12.28
CA TYR A 668 -12.82 -7.56 13.34
C TYR A 668 -11.70 -7.49 14.40
N GLY A 669 -11.81 -6.53 15.31
CA GLY A 669 -10.85 -6.25 16.37
C GLY A 669 -10.24 -4.85 16.23
N PHE A 670 -9.78 -4.28 17.33
CA PHE A 670 -9.34 -2.87 17.39
C PHE A 670 -8.15 -2.52 16.47
N LEU A 671 -7.35 -3.50 16.05
CA LEU A 671 -6.28 -3.35 15.05
C LEU A 671 -6.63 -3.87 13.65
N ASN A 672 -7.79 -4.51 13.46
CA ASN A 672 -8.08 -5.25 12.22
C ASN A 672 -9.33 -4.73 11.48
N TRP A 673 -10.30 -4.14 12.21
CA TRP A 673 -11.54 -3.64 11.62
C TRP A 673 -11.24 -2.48 10.66
N GLY A 674 -11.57 -2.70 9.39
CA GLY A 674 -11.35 -1.75 8.29
C GLY A 674 -10.48 -2.31 7.18
N ASP A 675 -9.53 -3.20 7.49
CA ASP A 675 -8.70 -3.89 6.49
C ASP A 675 -9.38 -5.15 5.95
N TRP A 676 -8.69 -5.90 5.09
CA TRP A 676 -9.12 -7.19 4.57
C TRP A 676 -7.98 -8.22 4.62
N PHE A 677 -8.31 -9.50 4.67
CA PHE A 677 -7.36 -10.60 4.85
C PHE A 677 -7.45 -11.64 3.73
N GLY A 678 -6.32 -12.30 3.47
CA GLY A 678 -6.31 -13.61 2.83
C GLY A 678 -5.80 -13.66 1.40
N GLU A 679 -5.22 -12.55 0.89
CA GLU A 679 -4.34 -12.64 -0.27
C GLU A 679 -3.19 -13.64 0.03
N ARG A 680 -2.63 -14.28 -1.00
CA ARG A 680 -1.53 -15.27 -0.91
C ARG A 680 -1.83 -16.50 -0.03
N ASN A 681 -2.95 -17.17 -0.32
CA ASN A 681 -3.37 -18.41 0.34
C ASN A 681 -3.67 -18.22 1.84
N GLY A 682 -4.32 -17.11 2.21
CA GLY A 682 -4.69 -16.88 3.61
C GLY A 682 -3.52 -16.37 4.48
N GLY A 683 -2.54 -15.68 3.88
CA GLY A 683 -1.26 -15.41 4.54
C GLY A 683 -1.06 -13.98 5.03
N ASN A 684 -1.81 -12.99 4.54
CA ASN A 684 -1.56 -11.58 4.86
C ASN A 684 -2.82 -10.71 4.92
N TRP A 685 -2.67 -9.62 5.67
CA TRP A 685 -3.52 -8.45 5.64
C TRP A 685 -3.25 -7.59 4.40
N GLY A 686 -4.23 -6.80 4.01
CA GLY A 686 -4.25 -6.02 2.78
C GLY A 686 -3.50 -4.70 2.86
N ASN A 687 -3.47 -4.07 4.03
CA ASN A 687 -2.82 -2.79 4.30
C ASN A 687 -3.08 -1.74 3.19
N ASN A 688 -4.36 -1.55 2.83
CA ASN A 688 -4.84 -0.67 1.77
C ASN A 688 -4.28 -0.94 0.35
N GLU A 689 -3.96 -2.20 -0.01
CA GLU A 689 -3.49 -2.52 -1.37
C GLU A 689 -4.47 -2.05 -2.45
N TYR A 690 -3.97 -1.25 -3.41
CA TYR A 690 -4.73 -0.58 -4.48
C TYR A 690 -5.75 0.47 -3.99
N ASP A 691 -5.41 1.22 -2.94
CA ASP A 691 -6.22 2.32 -2.37
C ASP A 691 -7.71 1.96 -2.22
N PHE A 692 -7.93 0.88 -1.48
CA PHE A 692 -9.25 0.29 -1.23
C PHE A 692 -10.26 1.34 -0.76
N ALA A 693 -9.87 2.20 0.18
CA ALA A 693 -10.73 3.26 0.69
C ALA A 693 -11.11 4.29 -0.39
N TYR A 694 -10.16 4.73 -1.25
CA TYR A 694 -10.46 5.65 -2.35
C TYR A 694 -11.47 5.06 -3.34
N GLY A 695 -11.28 3.80 -3.73
CA GLY A 695 -12.18 3.10 -4.64
C GLY A 695 -13.61 3.03 -4.11
N LEU A 696 -13.79 2.77 -2.82
CA LEU A 696 -15.09 2.75 -2.16
C LEU A 696 -15.71 4.15 -2.06
N PHE A 697 -14.96 5.19 -1.68
CA PHE A 697 -15.49 6.56 -1.67
C PHE A 697 -15.94 7.03 -3.05
N ALA A 698 -15.21 6.66 -4.11
CA ALA A 698 -15.62 6.95 -5.48
C ALA A 698 -16.93 6.23 -5.86
N LEU A 699 -17.11 4.97 -5.44
CA LEU A 699 -18.36 4.25 -5.62
C LEU A 699 -19.52 4.89 -4.82
N PHE A 700 -19.26 5.36 -3.59
CA PHE A 700 -20.24 6.10 -2.79
C PHE A 700 -20.70 7.38 -3.50
N ALA A 701 -19.79 8.19 -4.04
CA ALA A 701 -20.14 9.42 -4.75
C ALA A 701 -21.02 9.19 -6.00
N ARG A 702 -20.93 8.01 -6.62
CA ARG A 702 -21.76 7.63 -7.78
C ARG A 702 -23.10 7.00 -7.41
N THR A 703 -23.19 6.34 -6.25
CA THR A 703 -24.34 5.50 -5.86
C THR A 703 -25.15 6.02 -4.68
N GLY A 704 -24.58 6.89 -3.85
CA GLY A 704 -25.14 7.30 -2.57
C GLY A 704 -25.21 6.19 -1.50
N ASN A 705 -24.59 5.01 -1.75
CA ASN A 705 -24.71 3.86 -0.85
C ASN A 705 -23.96 4.08 0.48
N ARG A 706 -24.69 4.24 1.58
CA ARG A 706 -24.14 4.54 2.92
C ARG A 706 -23.30 3.39 3.51
N ASP A 707 -23.56 2.14 3.14
CA ASP A 707 -22.73 1.01 3.61
C ASP A 707 -21.34 1.05 2.99
N VAL A 708 -21.25 1.41 1.71
CA VAL A 708 -19.96 1.62 1.02
C VAL A 708 -19.15 2.72 1.70
N TYR A 709 -19.80 3.84 2.06
CA TYR A 709 -19.15 4.92 2.80
C TYR A 709 -18.62 4.45 4.17
N ARG A 710 -19.40 3.65 4.92
CA ARG A 710 -18.98 3.15 6.24
C ARG A 710 -17.73 2.30 6.15
N LEU A 711 -17.68 1.37 5.20
CA LEU A 711 -16.47 0.55 5.02
C LEU A 711 -15.31 1.40 4.52
N ALA A 712 -15.54 2.36 3.61
CA ALA A 712 -14.49 3.27 3.14
C ALA A 712 -13.87 4.07 4.30
N MET A 713 -14.71 4.58 5.21
CA MET A 713 -14.28 5.31 6.40
C MET A 713 -13.52 4.40 7.37
N ALA A 714 -14.00 3.18 7.61
CA ALA A 714 -13.30 2.20 8.44
C ALA A 714 -11.94 1.80 7.84
N ALA A 715 -11.85 1.61 6.52
CA ALA A 715 -10.61 1.29 5.82
C ALA A 715 -9.59 2.44 5.88
N ALA A 716 -10.05 3.69 5.64
CA ALA A 716 -9.18 4.87 5.77
C ALA A 716 -8.69 5.07 7.21
N ARG A 717 -9.57 4.84 8.19
CA ARG A 717 -9.24 4.84 9.63
C ARG A 717 -8.19 3.81 9.96
N HIS A 718 -8.43 2.55 9.59
CA HIS A 718 -7.50 1.44 9.80
C HIS A 718 -6.12 1.79 9.25
N GLN A 719 -6.05 2.19 7.98
CA GLN A 719 -4.78 2.55 7.36
C GLN A 719 -4.10 3.67 8.16
N SER A 720 -4.84 4.75 8.47
CA SER A 720 -4.31 5.92 9.16
C SER A 720 -3.71 5.62 10.52
N ASP A 721 -4.18 4.56 11.19
CA ASP A 721 -3.77 4.18 12.54
C ASP A 721 -2.74 3.05 12.54
N VAL A 722 -3.05 1.95 11.85
CA VAL A 722 -2.41 0.64 12.01
C VAL A 722 -1.29 0.43 11.00
N ASP A 723 -1.50 0.83 9.74
CA ASP A 723 -0.57 0.50 8.65
C ASP A 723 0.52 1.57 8.45
N ILE A 724 0.32 2.79 8.97
CA ILE A 724 1.28 3.89 8.91
C ILE A 724 2.25 3.84 10.10
N ILE A 725 3.54 4.07 9.82
CA ILE A 725 4.58 4.17 10.85
C ILE A 725 4.59 5.57 11.47
N HIS A 726 3.99 5.67 12.65
CA HIS A 726 3.83 6.91 13.44
C HIS A 726 5.04 7.29 14.29
N ALA A 727 5.90 6.32 14.60
CA ALA A 727 7.10 6.49 15.41
C ALA A 727 8.10 5.38 15.09
N THR A 728 9.38 5.71 14.98
CA THR A 728 10.44 4.73 14.68
C THR A 728 11.82 5.31 15.01
N PRO A 729 12.79 4.49 15.45
CA PRO A 729 14.18 4.92 15.56
C PRO A 729 14.82 5.20 14.19
N PHE A 730 14.18 4.79 13.10
CA PHE A 730 14.66 4.94 11.71
C PHE A 730 13.84 6.03 10.98
N GLN A 731 14.34 7.26 11.00
CA GLN A 731 13.63 8.43 10.48
C GLN A 731 13.29 8.36 8.97
N GLU A 732 13.98 7.50 8.22
CA GLU A 732 13.70 7.20 6.83
C GLU A 732 12.37 6.46 6.62
N PHE A 733 11.87 5.73 7.62
CA PHE A 733 10.60 4.99 7.55
C PHE A 733 9.44 5.71 8.24
N LEU A 734 9.69 6.83 8.93
CA LEU A 734 8.63 7.63 9.53
C LEU A 734 7.64 8.08 8.44
N GLY A 735 6.36 7.78 8.67
CA GLY A 735 5.27 8.01 7.73
C GLY A 735 5.09 6.94 6.65
N GLY A 736 5.97 5.95 6.58
CA GLY A 736 5.85 4.85 5.63
C GLY A 736 4.63 3.99 5.93
N ASN A 737 3.98 3.50 4.87
CA ASN A 737 2.91 2.50 4.97
C ASN A 737 3.51 1.11 4.83
N HIS A 738 3.21 0.21 5.75
CA HIS A 738 3.56 -1.20 5.61
C HIS A 738 2.82 -1.80 4.42
N MET A 739 3.53 -2.32 3.41
CA MET A 739 2.88 -3.09 2.35
C MET A 739 2.16 -4.33 2.93
N HIS A 740 1.10 -4.79 2.27
CA HIS A 740 0.29 -5.97 2.63
C HIS A 740 1.13 -7.11 3.24
N CYS A 741 0.86 -7.49 4.50
CA CYS A 741 1.74 -8.37 5.26
C CYS A 741 1.07 -9.03 6.47
N VAL A 742 1.77 -9.91 7.18
CA VAL A 742 1.22 -10.57 8.38
C VAL A 742 1.24 -9.58 9.56
N GLY A 743 0.16 -9.58 10.36
CA GLY A 743 0.05 -8.73 11.56
C GLY A 743 0.13 -7.22 11.30
N HIS A 744 -0.27 -6.77 10.10
CA HIS A 744 -0.20 -5.38 9.61
C HIS A 744 1.20 -4.74 9.54
N THR A 745 2.20 -5.36 10.14
CA THR A 745 3.55 -4.82 10.33
C THR A 745 4.63 -5.62 9.61
N GLY A 746 4.31 -6.87 9.27
CA GLY A 746 5.10 -7.76 8.42
C GLY A 746 5.90 -8.79 9.16
N LEU A 747 5.90 -8.76 10.49
CA LEU A 747 6.57 -9.73 11.35
C LEU A 747 6.18 -11.16 10.96
N ARG A 748 7.16 -11.94 10.50
CA ARG A 748 6.95 -13.38 10.28
C ARG A 748 6.90 -14.02 11.65
N TYR A 749 5.73 -14.49 12.06
CA TYR A 749 5.50 -15.08 13.38
C TYR A 749 6.43 -16.27 13.69
N GLU A 750 7.09 -16.89 12.69
CA GLU A 750 7.87 -18.12 12.89
C GLU A 750 9.05 -18.30 11.89
N SER A 751 9.79 -17.24 11.50
CA SER A 751 11.02 -17.49 10.73
C SER A 751 12.21 -17.79 11.65
N ASN A 752 12.74 -19.01 11.58
CA ASN A 752 14.00 -19.51 12.17
C ASN A 752 15.28 -18.71 11.80
N GLN A 753 15.15 -17.52 11.23
CA GLN A 753 16.27 -16.59 11.10
C GLN A 753 16.20 -15.67 12.31
N GLY A 754 17.12 -15.87 13.25
CA GLY A 754 17.13 -15.28 14.60
C GLY A 754 16.85 -13.76 14.68
N PRO A 755 16.75 -13.22 15.91
CA PRO A 755 16.20 -11.90 16.16
C PRO A 755 17.00 -10.84 15.40
N LYS A 756 16.41 -10.30 14.32
CA LYS A 756 16.86 -9.02 13.78
C LYS A 756 16.07 -7.95 14.55
N PRO A 757 16.69 -7.26 15.52
CA PRO A 757 16.00 -6.23 16.28
C PRO A 757 15.54 -5.13 15.32
N TRP A 758 14.29 -4.68 15.44
CA TRP A 758 13.73 -3.49 14.79
C TRP A 758 13.77 -3.49 13.25
N PHE A 759 12.64 -3.72 12.57
CA PHE A 759 12.46 -3.65 11.10
C PHE A 759 13.54 -4.35 10.22
N GLY A 760 14.54 -5.05 10.80
CA GLY A 760 15.84 -5.32 10.19
C GLY A 760 15.87 -6.41 9.10
N GLY A 761 14.72 -7.02 8.81
CA GLY A 761 14.49 -7.83 7.62
C GLY A 761 13.47 -7.25 6.64
N GLN A 762 12.85 -6.12 6.98
CA GLN A 762 11.61 -5.60 6.38
C GLN A 762 11.69 -4.14 5.94
N GLN A 763 12.90 -3.57 5.92
CA GLN A 763 13.18 -2.20 5.46
C GLN A 763 12.67 -1.88 4.03
N GLY A 764 12.37 -2.90 3.20
CA GLY A 764 11.72 -2.72 1.90
C GLY A 764 10.19 -2.52 1.96
N TYR A 765 9.52 -2.92 3.04
CA TYR A 765 8.05 -2.98 3.14
C TYR A 765 7.43 -1.59 3.32
N ALA A 766 8.13 -0.67 3.98
CA ALA A 766 7.68 0.71 4.24
C ALA A 766 8.63 1.76 3.63
N ASN A 767 9.42 1.37 2.63
CA ASN A 767 10.27 2.30 1.87
C ASN A 767 9.40 3.15 0.94
N PRO A 768 9.73 4.43 0.69
CA PRO A 768 8.93 5.27 -0.20
C PRO A 768 8.85 4.73 -1.64
N ALA A 769 9.81 3.89 -2.05
CA ALA A 769 9.81 3.20 -3.35
C ALA A 769 9.24 1.76 -3.32
N ASN A 770 8.51 1.36 -2.27
CA ASN A 770 7.93 0.01 -2.16
C ASN A 770 6.91 -0.30 -3.28
N GLY A 771 6.27 0.73 -3.86
CA GLY A 771 5.23 0.60 -4.88
C GLY A 771 3.95 -0.09 -4.39
N HIS A 772 3.68 -0.01 -3.09
CA HIS A 772 2.51 -0.53 -2.40
C HIS A 772 2.07 0.44 -1.30
N SER A 773 1.87 1.73 -1.65
CA SER A 773 1.44 2.75 -0.70
C SER A 773 0.60 3.79 -1.41
N TRP A 774 -0.50 4.19 -0.76
CA TRP A 774 -1.53 5.08 -1.30
C TRP A 774 -2.07 5.98 -0.18
N CYS A 775 -2.44 7.22 -0.48
CA CYS A 775 -3.00 8.16 0.51
C CYS A 775 -4.34 8.78 0.07
N GLY A 776 -4.85 8.43 -1.11
CA GLY A 776 -6.05 9.04 -1.69
C GLY A 776 -7.29 8.77 -0.88
N GLY A 777 -7.46 7.56 -0.36
CA GLY A 777 -8.58 7.20 0.50
C GLY A 777 -8.61 8.02 1.80
N MET A 778 -7.46 8.24 2.43
CA MET A 778 -7.35 9.06 3.64
C MET A 778 -7.64 10.54 3.35
N PHE A 779 -7.11 11.11 2.26
CA PHE A 779 -7.47 12.47 1.84
C PHE A 779 -8.95 12.59 1.45
N THR A 780 -9.54 11.56 0.87
CA THR A 780 -10.97 11.57 0.52
C THR A 780 -11.86 11.53 1.77
N ALA A 781 -11.46 10.79 2.83
CA ALA A 781 -12.14 10.86 4.12
C ALA A 781 -12.08 12.27 4.74
N TRP A 782 -10.94 12.97 4.59
CA TRP A 782 -10.84 14.38 4.95
C TRP A 782 -11.78 15.26 4.13
N LEU A 783 -11.76 15.13 2.80
CA LEU A 783 -12.54 15.99 1.91
C LEU A 783 -14.05 15.75 2.01
N LEU A 784 -14.50 14.52 2.28
CA LEU A 784 -15.93 14.19 2.41
C LEU A 784 -16.49 14.40 3.81
N ALA A 785 -15.68 14.28 4.88
CA ALA A 785 -16.18 14.25 6.25
C ALA A 785 -15.43 15.16 7.25
N GLY A 786 -14.33 15.78 6.82
CA GLY A 786 -13.50 16.63 7.69
C GLY A 786 -12.84 15.86 8.84
N LYS A 787 -12.43 14.60 8.60
CA LYS A 787 -11.75 13.73 9.57
C LYS A 787 -10.27 14.12 9.70
N ALA A 788 -10.01 15.07 10.59
CA ALA A 788 -8.72 15.74 10.78
C ALA A 788 -7.59 14.77 11.16
N ASP A 789 -7.91 13.78 11.98
CA ASP A 789 -6.99 12.74 12.42
C ASP A 789 -6.53 11.79 11.32
N ILE A 790 -7.43 11.42 10.40
CA ILE A 790 -7.06 10.65 9.20
C ILE A 790 -6.16 11.50 8.27
N ALA A 791 -6.49 12.80 8.13
CA ALA A 791 -5.72 13.72 7.29
C ALA A 791 -4.27 13.90 7.76
N GLU A 792 -4.02 13.83 9.06
CA GLU A 792 -2.66 13.90 9.63
C GLU A 792 -1.78 12.73 9.17
N SER A 793 -2.31 11.51 9.23
CA SER A 793 -1.62 10.32 8.74
C SER A 793 -1.40 10.39 7.22
N ALA A 794 -2.37 10.95 6.48
CA ALA A 794 -2.24 11.17 5.05
C ALA A 794 -1.09 12.13 4.71
N LEU A 795 -0.98 13.25 5.43
CA LEU A 795 0.12 14.20 5.28
C LEU A 795 1.46 13.60 5.70
N LEU A 796 1.48 12.78 6.75
CA LEU A 796 2.69 12.08 7.18
C LEU A 796 3.21 11.12 6.09
N LEU A 797 2.30 10.39 5.43
CA LEU A 797 2.63 9.53 4.28
C LEU A 797 3.02 10.36 3.04
N ALA A 798 2.35 11.49 2.79
CA ALA A 798 2.74 12.40 1.70
C ALA A 798 4.15 12.97 1.90
N ASP A 799 4.50 13.34 3.13
CA ASP A 799 5.86 13.77 3.47
C ASP A 799 6.87 12.61 3.35
N HIS A 800 6.46 11.37 3.61
CA HIS A 800 7.26 10.19 3.33
C HIS A 800 7.53 10.02 1.81
N PHE A 801 6.51 10.17 0.96
CA PHE A 801 6.69 10.21 -0.51
C PHE A 801 7.61 11.35 -0.94
N LYS A 802 7.45 12.53 -0.35
CA LYS A 802 8.26 13.69 -0.66
C LYS A 802 9.75 13.46 -0.34
N LYS A 803 10.06 12.84 0.81
CA LYS A 803 11.42 12.39 1.13
C LYS A 803 11.97 11.38 0.10
N GLY A 804 11.10 10.52 -0.44
CA GLY A 804 11.44 9.59 -1.51
C GLY A 804 11.80 10.27 -2.83
N SER A 805 11.11 11.37 -3.16
CA SER A 805 11.27 12.07 -4.45
C SER A 805 12.65 12.70 -4.69
N VAL A 806 13.36 13.08 -3.62
CA VAL A 806 14.66 13.80 -3.71
C VAL A 806 15.87 12.88 -3.74
N LYS A 807 15.70 11.58 -3.44
CA LYS A 807 16.80 10.62 -3.58
C LYS A 807 16.84 10.19 -5.05
N PRO A 808 17.95 10.39 -5.80
CA PRO A 808 18.07 9.84 -7.14
C PRO A 808 18.05 8.32 -7.00
N TYR A 809 16.88 7.72 -7.19
CA TYR A 809 16.77 6.27 -7.34
C TYR A 809 17.42 5.93 -8.68
N GLN A 810 18.73 5.67 -8.62
CA GLN A 810 19.54 5.28 -9.77
C GLN A 810 18.98 3.97 -10.36
N ASN A 811 18.21 4.11 -11.43
CA ASN A 811 18.16 3.20 -12.58
C ASN A 811 18.09 1.67 -12.32
N ARG A 812 17.30 1.23 -11.32
CA ARG A 812 16.88 -0.19 -11.15
C ARG A 812 15.45 -0.39 -10.59
N GLY A 813 14.64 0.66 -10.47
CA GLY A 813 13.34 0.61 -9.79
C GLY A 813 12.18 0.06 -10.62
N ASN A 814 11.19 -0.53 -9.95
CA ASN A 814 9.89 -0.90 -10.53
C ASN A 814 9.12 0.39 -10.93
N PRO A 815 8.66 0.54 -12.18
CA PRO A 815 7.99 1.75 -12.66
C PRO A 815 6.72 2.10 -11.88
N ARG A 816 6.02 1.09 -11.36
CA ARG A 816 4.85 1.27 -10.50
C ARG A 816 5.17 2.02 -9.21
N SER A 817 6.37 1.83 -8.64
CA SER A 817 6.77 2.51 -7.40
C SER A 817 6.79 4.02 -7.54
N HIS A 818 7.31 4.50 -8.67
CA HIS A 818 7.36 5.93 -8.97
C HIS A 818 5.95 6.46 -9.26
N ALA A 819 5.12 5.67 -9.92
CA ALA A 819 3.78 6.11 -10.31
C ALA A 819 2.84 6.26 -9.11
N TRP A 820 2.87 5.33 -8.15
CA TRP A 820 2.09 5.48 -6.91
C TRP A 820 2.57 6.62 -6.02
N MET A 821 3.88 6.84 -5.96
CA MET A 821 4.44 8.02 -5.28
C MET A 821 3.97 9.31 -5.95
N LEU A 822 3.98 9.37 -7.29
CA LEU A 822 3.48 10.50 -8.06
C LEU A 822 2.00 10.77 -7.78
N GLU A 823 1.15 9.73 -7.84
CA GLU A 823 -0.28 9.82 -7.50
C GLU A 823 -0.49 10.35 -6.07
N GLY A 824 0.22 9.80 -5.08
CA GLY A 824 0.09 10.23 -3.70
C GLY A 824 0.52 11.69 -3.46
N LEU A 825 1.56 12.15 -4.15
CA LEU A 825 2.00 13.55 -4.09
C LEU A 825 1.00 14.50 -4.76
N LEU A 826 0.41 14.11 -5.89
CA LEU A 826 -0.64 14.89 -6.56
C LEU A 826 -1.89 15.00 -5.69
N GLN A 827 -2.34 13.89 -5.09
CA GLN A 827 -3.48 13.89 -4.19
C GLN A 827 -3.22 14.75 -2.94
N ALA A 828 -2.01 14.71 -2.39
CA ALA A 828 -1.61 15.59 -1.30
C ALA A 828 -1.64 17.07 -1.70
N PHE A 829 -1.16 17.41 -2.90
CA PHE A 829 -1.26 18.76 -3.46
C PHE A 829 -2.71 19.21 -3.59
N GLU A 830 -3.59 18.39 -4.15
CA GLU A 830 -5.01 18.74 -4.32
C GLU A 830 -5.76 18.90 -2.99
N ALA A 831 -5.41 18.11 -1.98
CA ALA A 831 -6.05 18.18 -0.67
C ALA A 831 -5.56 19.39 0.16
N SER A 832 -4.27 19.73 0.09
CA SER A 832 -3.64 20.76 0.94
C SER A 832 -3.46 22.12 0.26
N GLY A 833 -3.36 22.13 -1.07
CA GLY A 833 -2.87 23.27 -1.85
C GLY A 833 -1.39 23.61 -1.59
N ASP A 834 -0.60 22.72 -0.97
CA ASP A 834 0.83 22.97 -0.71
C ASP A 834 1.68 22.71 -1.96
N PRO A 835 2.27 23.75 -2.57
CA PRO A 835 3.05 23.61 -3.80
C PRO A 835 4.31 22.75 -3.64
N GLU A 836 4.79 22.49 -2.42
CA GLU A 836 5.94 21.60 -2.20
C GLU A 836 5.64 20.16 -2.64
N TYR A 837 4.39 19.70 -2.53
CA TYR A 837 4.00 18.39 -3.04
C TYR A 837 4.00 18.35 -4.57
N LEU A 838 3.57 19.42 -5.25
CA LEU A 838 3.63 19.51 -6.72
C LEU A 838 5.08 19.59 -7.23
N LYS A 839 5.97 20.29 -6.52
CA LYS A 839 7.41 20.30 -6.82
C LYS A 839 8.00 18.89 -6.71
N ALA A 840 7.69 18.19 -5.63
CA ALA A 840 8.11 16.80 -5.44
C ALA A 840 7.55 15.85 -6.52
N ALA A 841 6.26 15.99 -6.85
CA ALA A 841 5.63 15.27 -7.96
C ALA A 841 6.36 15.52 -9.28
N THR A 842 6.78 16.76 -9.54
CA THR A 842 7.56 17.11 -10.74
C THR A 842 8.92 16.41 -10.78
N LEU A 843 9.62 16.28 -9.65
CA LEU A 843 10.87 15.52 -9.58
C LEU A 843 10.66 14.03 -9.90
N VAL A 844 9.56 13.45 -9.41
CA VAL A 844 9.20 12.07 -9.72
C VAL A 844 8.82 11.92 -11.20
N ALA A 845 8.02 12.83 -11.75
CA ALA A 845 7.68 12.87 -13.18
C ALA A 845 8.92 12.97 -14.07
N ASP A 846 9.85 13.86 -13.74
CA ASP A 846 11.13 14.03 -14.44
C ASP A 846 11.97 12.75 -14.42
N SER A 847 11.87 11.93 -13.37
CA SER A 847 12.57 10.64 -13.30
C SER A 847 12.12 9.69 -14.42
N PHE A 848 10.82 9.66 -14.78
CA PHE A 848 10.31 8.88 -15.90
C PHE A 848 10.88 9.40 -17.23
N PHE A 849 10.87 10.71 -17.42
CA PHE A 849 11.29 11.33 -18.68
C PHE A 849 12.78 11.10 -18.96
N LYS A 850 13.62 11.09 -17.92
CA LYS A 850 15.07 10.88 -18.03
C LYS A 850 15.47 9.47 -18.50
N VAL A 851 14.67 8.48 -18.16
CA VAL A 851 14.99 7.05 -18.40
C VAL A 851 14.18 6.43 -19.54
N GLN A 852 13.24 7.21 -20.11
CA GLN A 852 12.40 6.76 -21.20
C GLN A 852 13.21 6.59 -22.48
N ASN A 853 13.11 5.41 -23.07
CA ASN A 853 13.81 5.06 -24.30
C ASN A 853 12.80 4.93 -25.46
N PHE A 854 12.76 5.93 -26.33
CA PHE A 854 11.87 5.94 -27.50
C PHE A 854 12.30 4.99 -28.62
N GLU A 855 13.60 4.65 -28.72
CA GLU A 855 14.08 3.64 -29.68
C GLU A 855 13.53 2.25 -29.34
N LYS A 856 13.25 2.00 -28.05
CA LYS A 856 12.60 0.79 -27.54
C LYS A 856 11.10 1.02 -27.23
N GLY A 857 10.40 1.72 -28.12
CA GLY A 857 8.95 1.90 -28.07
C GLY A 857 8.43 2.88 -27.00
N GLY A 858 9.28 3.46 -26.16
CA GLY A 858 8.91 4.48 -25.18
C GLY A 858 8.09 3.98 -23.99
N ALA A 859 7.80 2.69 -23.85
CA ALA A 859 7.08 2.10 -22.72
C ALA A 859 7.99 1.74 -21.53
N TRP A 860 8.98 2.59 -21.25
CA TRP A 860 9.99 2.41 -20.21
C TRP A 860 10.56 0.99 -20.16
N ALA A 861 10.99 0.47 -21.31
CA ALA A 861 11.53 -0.89 -21.40
C ALA A 861 12.82 -1.02 -20.60
N TYR A 862 12.92 -2.06 -19.76
CA TYR A 862 14.10 -2.38 -18.97
C TYR A 862 14.43 -3.87 -19.04
N LYS A 863 15.63 -4.26 -18.58
CA LYS A 863 16.03 -5.67 -18.50
C LYS A 863 15.15 -6.38 -17.47
N LEU A 864 14.34 -7.32 -17.93
CA LEU A 864 13.37 -8.02 -17.10
C LEU A 864 14.08 -8.97 -16.11
N PRO A 865 13.66 -9.00 -14.83
CA PRO A 865 14.09 -10.02 -13.88
C PRO A 865 13.75 -11.41 -14.41
N ALA A 866 14.52 -12.45 -14.03
CA ALA A 866 14.34 -13.81 -14.52
C ALA A 866 12.89 -14.33 -14.39
N GLY A 867 12.22 -14.00 -13.27
CA GLY A 867 10.82 -14.37 -13.04
C GLY A 867 9.80 -13.66 -13.94
N TYR A 868 10.15 -12.50 -14.52
CA TYR A 868 9.30 -11.75 -15.47
C TYR A 868 9.63 -12.11 -16.92
N ALA A 869 10.90 -12.43 -17.17
CA ALA A 869 11.42 -12.79 -18.49
C ALA A 869 10.94 -14.14 -19.02
N SER A 870 10.20 -14.93 -18.23
CA SER A 870 9.65 -16.25 -18.62
C SER A 870 10.70 -17.19 -19.25
N GLY A 871 11.94 -17.16 -18.74
CA GLY A 871 13.04 -17.99 -19.24
C GLY A 871 13.80 -17.43 -20.44
N HIS A 872 13.43 -16.26 -20.98
CA HIS A 872 14.18 -15.58 -22.04
C HIS A 872 15.37 -14.80 -21.44
N PRO A 873 16.64 -15.20 -21.68
CA PRO A 873 17.80 -14.43 -21.22
C PRO A 873 17.81 -13.05 -21.91
N ASP A 874 18.18 -12.01 -21.16
CA ASP A 874 18.28 -10.62 -21.65
C ASP A 874 17.01 -9.98 -22.21
N ALA A 875 15.83 -10.54 -21.89
CA ALA A 875 14.54 -9.99 -22.26
C ALA A 875 14.40 -8.52 -21.79
N PHE A 876 14.03 -7.65 -22.74
CA PHE A 876 13.83 -6.23 -22.49
C PHE A 876 12.35 -5.88 -22.73
N GLY A 877 11.69 -5.30 -21.73
CA GLY A 877 10.26 -5.07 -21.80
C GLY A 877 9.72 -4.45 -20.52
N ASN A 878 8.41 -4.59 -20.31
CA ASN A 878 7.75 -4.12 -19.10
C ASN A 878 6.44 -4.89 -18.85
N SER A 879 5.85 -4.70 -17.67
CA SER A 879 4.52 -5.19 -17.35
C SER A 879 3.44 -4.23 -17.83
N CYS A 880 2.45 -4.73 -18.57
CA CYS A 880 1.36 -3.92 -19.11
C CYS A 880 0.59 -3.17 -18.02
N PHE A 881 0.27 -3.83 -16.90
CA PHE A 881 -0.42 -3.18 -15.77
C PHE A 881 0.41 -2.09 -15.10
N GLN A 882 1.73 -2.25 -15.03
CA GLN A 882 2.60 -1.21 -14.46
C GLN A 882 2.58 0.02 -15.37
N MET A 883 2.67 -0.18 -16.68
CA MET A 883 2.59 0.91 -17.64
C MET A 883 1.21 1.59 -17.67
N GLY A 884 0.13 0.85 -17.41
CA GLY A 884 -1.19 1.42 -17.13
C GLY A 884 -1.18 2.39 -15.95
N ILE A 885 -0.56 1.99 -14.82
CA ILE A 885 -0.41 2.83 -13.62
C ILE A 885 0.48 4.05 -13.91
N VAL A 886 1.57 3.90 -14.67
CA VAL A 886 2.42 5.02 -15.09
C VAL A 886 1.65 6.02 -15.94
N ALA A 887 0.93 5.55 -16.95
CA ALA A 887 0.15 6.41 -17.84
C ALA A 887 -0.96 7.16 -17.07
N GLN A 888 -1.62 6.47 -16.12
CA GLN A 888 -2.60 7.07 -15.22
C GLN A 888 -1.98 8.22 -14.38
N ALA A 889 -0.84 7.97 -13.73
CA ALA A 889 -0.15 8.97 -12.91
C ALA A 889 0.33 10.18 -13.72
N LEU A 890 0.86 9.94 -14.93
CA LEU A 890 1.29 11.00 -15.84
C LEU A 890 0.09 11.78 -16.41
N HIS A 891 -1.03 11.12 -16.67
CA HIS A 891 -2.28 11.78 -17.09
C HIS A 891 -2.83 12.67 -15.97
N HIS A 892 -2.78 12.22 -14.71
CA HIS A 892 -3.13 13.05 -13.55
C HIS A 892 -2.17 14.25 -13.43
N TYR A 893 -0.86 14.03 -13.54
CA TYR A 893 0.14 15.10 -13.49
C TYR A 893 -0.07 16.17 -14.57
N ALA A 894 -0.50 15.77 -15.78
CA ALA A 894 -0.75 16.67 -16.90
C ALA A 894 -1.85 17.73 -16.63
N ARG A 895 -2.71 17.51 -15.62
CA ARG A 895 -3.71 18.50 -15.17
C ARG A 895 -3.07 19.70 -14.46
N HIS A 896 -1.92 19.47 -13.83
CA HIS A 896 -1.25 20.42 -12.95
C HIS A 896 0.00 21.02 -13.57
N ALA A 897 0.62 20.34 -14.55
CA ALA A 897 1.83 20.78 -15.20
C ALA A 897 1.78 20.61 -16.73
N LYS A 898 2.01 21.70 -17.46
CA LYS A 898 2.08 21.68 -18.93
C LYS A 898 3.53 21.50 -19.38
N ARG A 899 3.88 20.29 -19.81
CA ARG A 899 5.22 19.92 -20.29
C ARG A 899 5.14 19.35 -21.72
N PRO A 900 5.94 19.84 -22.69
CA PRO A 900 5.92 19.32 -24.06
C PRO A 900 6.19 17.81 -24.16
N GLU A 901 7.00 17.27 -23.26
CA GLU A 901 7.40 15.87 -23.25
C GLU A 901 6.25 14.92 -22.85
N LEU A 902 5.29 15.39 -22.04
CA LEU A 902 4.20 14.57 -21.50
C LEU A 902 3.38 13.88 -22.58
N ASN A 903 2.94 14.62 -23.59
CA ASN A 903 2.12 14.07 -24.66
C ASN A 903 2.86 12.98 -25.43
N LYS A 904 4.14 13.22 -25.76
CA LYS A 904 4.99 12.24 -26.44
C LYS A 904 5.14 10.97 -25.61
N ASN A 905 5.31 11.10 -24.29
CA ASN A 905 5.46 9.98 -23.37
C ASN A 905 4.16 9.18 -23.23
N LEU A 906 3.03 9.85 -23.01
CA LEU A 906 1.72 9.22 -22.90
C LEU A 906 1.35 8.50 -24.19
N SER A 907 1.55 9.11 -25.36
CA SER A 907 1.30 8.47 -26.66
C SER A 907 2.18 7.24 -26.88
N ALA A 908 3.45 7.26 -26.50
CA ALA A 908 4.32 6.09 -26.63
C ALA A 908 3.86 4.92 -25.75
N ILE A 909 3.52 5.20 -24.48
CA ILE A 909 3.01 4.19 -23.56
C ILE A 909 1.66 3.64 -24.05
N ALA A 910 0.73 4.52 -24.42
CA ALA A 910 -0.59 4.16 -24.90
C ALA A 910 -0.51 3.32 -26.18
N ASN A 911 0.36 3.69 -27.12
CA ASN A 911 0.59 2.92 -28.35
C ASN A 911 1.11 1.51 -28.04
N TRP A 912 2.10 1.37 -27.16
CA TRP A 912 2.62 0.05 -26.77
C TRP A 912 1.56 -0.81 -26.05
N LEU A 913 0.72 -0.20 -25.21
CA LEU A 913 -0.42 -0.91 -24.61
C LEU A 913 -1.44 -1.35 -25.67
N ARG A 914 -1.72 -0.53 -26.69
CA ARG A 914 -2.62 -0.93 -27.79
C ARG A 914 -2.05 -2.06 -28.63
N THR A 915 -0.75 -2.07 -28.93
CA THR A 915 -0.13 -3.12 -29.74
C THR A 915 0.09 -4.43 -28.98
N THR A 916 0.09 -4.40 -27.63
CA THR A 916 0.16 -5.60 -26.77
C THR A 916 -1.21 -6.17 -26.40
N TRP A 917 -2.30 -5.51 -26.78
CA TRP A 917 -3.67 -6.00 -26.57
C TRP A 917 -3.90 -7.30 -27.34
N GLU A 918 -4.48 -8.30 -26.67
CA GLU A 918 -4.86 -9.56 -27.29
C GLU A 918 -6.40 -9.64 -27.40
N PRO A 919 -6.98 -9.44 -28.60
CA PRO A 919 -8.42 -9.44 -28.79
C PRO A 919 -9.09 -10.76 -28.39
N SER A 920 -8.42 -11.91 -28.57
CA SER A 920 -8.99 -13.22 -28.22
C SER A 920 -9.12 -13.42 -26.71
N ALA A 921 -8.22 -12.82 -25.93
CA ALA A 921 -8.22 -12.87 -24.47
C ALA A 921 -9.06 -11.76 -23.84
N ILE A 922 -9.41 -10.73 -24.62
CA ILE A 922 -10.01 -9.47 -24.14
C ILE A 922 -9.15 -8.92 -22.98
N GLY A 923 -7.84 -8.87 -23.18
CA GLY A 923 -6.90 -8.51 -22.13
C GLY A 923 -5.47 -8.35 -22.61
N TRP A 924 -4.57 -8.21 -21.64
CA TRP A 924 -3.14 -7.98 -21.87
C TRP A 924 -2.27 -9.06 -21.25
N PRO A 925 -1.09 -9.36 -21.82
CA PRO A 925 -0.09 -10.18 -21.16
C PRO A 925 0.39 -9.51 -19.87
N TYR A 926 0.78 -10.32 -18.89
CA TYR A 926 1.36 -9.80 -17.66
C TYR A 926 2.68 -9.04 -17.91
N VAL A 927 3.48 -9.53 -18.88
CA VAL A 927 4.72 -8.88 -19.37
C VAL A 927 4.76 -9.01 -20.89
N ALA A 928 5.17 -7.93 -21.55
CA ALA A 928 5.52 -7.91 -22.97
C ALA A 928 6.90 -7.28 -23.18
N LEU A 929 7.56 -7.68 -24.27
CA LEU A 929 8.79 -7.05 -24.73
C LEU A 929 8.50 -5.66 -25.33
N TRP A 930 9.55 -4.87 -25.50
CA TRP A 930 9.45 -3.51 -26.07
C TRP A 930 8.88 -3.48 -27.50
N ASP A 931 9.01 -4.58 -28.25
CA ASP A 931 8.45 -4.77 -29.59
C ASP A 931 7.00 -5.32 -29.57
N SER A 932 6.37 -5.35 -28.39
CA SER A 932 5.01 -5.86 -28.11
C SER A 932 4.89 -7.39 -28.06
N THR A 933 5.99 -8.15 -28.13
CA THR A 933 5.94 -9.61 -28.00
C THR A 933 5.51 -10.03 -26.58
N ALA A 934 4.40 -10.74 -26.46
CA ALA A 934 3.90 -11.25 -25.19
C ALA A 934 4.80 -12.37 -24.63
N LEU A 935 5.24 -12.25 -23.38
CA LEU A 935 5.98 -13.31 -22.68
C LEU A 935 5.09 -14.21 -21.81
N TRP A 936 3.97 -13.63 -21.35
CA TRP A 936 2.96 -14.33 -20.56
C TRP A 936 1.67 -14.38 -21.34
N VAL A 937 0.83 -15.34 -21.01
CA VAL A 937 -0.47 -15.42 -21.67
C VAL A 937 -1.33 -14.23 -21.25
N PRO A 938 -1.93 -13.51 -22.23
CA PRO A 938 -2.81 -12.38 -21.97
C PRO A 938 -3.97 -12.71 -21.05
N GLY A 939 -4.47 -11.75 -20.26
CA GLY A 939 -5.42 -11.93 -19.16
C GLY A 939 -6.34 -10.73 -18.99
N SER A 940 -7.61 -10.94 -18.61
CA SER A 940 -8.57 -9.84 -18.40
C SER A 940 -8.61 -9.29 -16.96
N VAL A 941 -7.94 -9.95 -16.00
CA VAL A 941 -8.06 -9.65 -14.56
C VAL A 941 -7.52 -8.26 -14.21
N LEU A 942 -6.49 -7.79 -14.90
CA LEU A 942 -5.84 -6.51 -14.64
C LEU A 942 -6.33 -5.39 -15.58
N ASN A 943 -7.39 -5.63 -16.35
CA ASN A 943 -7.87 -4.68 -17.36
C ASN A 943 -8.12 -3.30 -16.75
N MET A 944 -8.81 -3.22 -15.61
CA MET A 944 -9.14 -1.93 -14.98
C MET A 944 -7.90 -1.08 -14.63
N LEU A 945 -6.73 -1.70 -14.39
CA LEU A 945 -5.48 -0.99 -14.16
C LEU A 945 -4.78 -0.50 -15.45
N ILE A 946 -5.16 -1.05 -16.61
CA ILE A 946 -4.52 -0.79 -17.91
C ILE A 946 -5.35 0.15 -18.77
N LEU A 947 -6.68 0.03 -18.70
CA LEU A 947 -7.63 0.73 -19.59
C LEU A 947 -7.37 2.24 -19.71
N PRO A 948 -7.19 3.03 -18.62
CA PRO A 948 -6.87 4.45 -18.76
C PRO A 948 -5.59 4.70 -19.57
N GLY A 949 -4.57 3.85 -19.39
CA GLY A 949 -3.29 3.98 -20.08
C GLY A 949 -3.37 3.71 -21.58
N ALA A 950 -4.16 2.72 -22.01
CA ALA A 950 -4.34 2.39 -23.42
C ALA A 950 -5.03 3.50 -24.24
N TYR A 951 -5.78 4.37 -23.54
CA TYR A 951 -6.51 5.49 -24.13
C TYR A 951 -5.97 6.88 -23.69
N ALA A 952 -4.84 6.93 -22.98
CA ALA A 952 -4.33 8.16 -22.37
C ALA A 952 -3.99 9.28 -23.40
N ASP A 953 -3.79 8.93 -24.67
CA ASP A 953 -3.54 9.84 -25.79
C ASP A 953 -4.79 10.18 -26.63
N GLY A 954 -5.96 9.66 -26.26
CA GLY A 954 -7.23 9.91 -26.96
C GLY A 954 -7.41 9.17 -28.29
N HIS A 955 -6.55 8.20 -28.62
CA HIS A 955 -6.61 7.50 -29.91
C HIS A 955 -7.90 6.64 -30.06
N PRO A 956 -8.58 6.65 -31.23
CA PRO A 956 -9.79 5.86 -31.46
C PRO A 956 -9.64 4.36 -31.16
N ASP A 957 -8.56 3.72 -31.62
CA ASP A 957 -8.30 2.29 -31.31
C ASP A 957 -8.19 2.02 -29.80
N GLY A 958 -7.67 2.98 -29.03
CA GLY A 958 -7.63 2.89 -27.57
C GLY A 958 -9.04 2.93 -26.98
N PHE A 959 -9.92 3.76 -27.54
CA PHE A 959 -11.31 3.83 -27.14
C PHE A 959 -12.07 2.52 -27.44
N GLU A 960 -11.83 1.89 -28.60
CA GLU A 960 -12.42 0.60 -28.95
C GLU A 960 -11.98 -0.53 -28.00
N ILE A 961 -10.70 -0.52 -27.59
CA ILE A 961 -10.19 -1.44 -26.56
C ILE A 961 -10.89 -1.17 -25.22
N VAL A 962 -11.00 0.09 -24.81
CA VAL A 962 -11.70 0.50 -23.58
C VAL A 962 -13.16 0.02 -23.60
N GLN A 963 -13.89 0.28 -24.68
CA GLN A 963 -15.27 -0.15 -24.86
C GLN A 963 -15.40 -1.66 -24.68
N THR A 964 -14.53 -2.41 -25.34
CA THR A 964 -14.57 -3.86 -25.33
C THR A 964 -14.29 -4.44 -23.94
N ALA A 965 -13.17 -4.06 -23.33
CA ALA A 965 -12.77 -4.59 -22.03
C ALA A 965 -13.76 -4.17 -20.93
N LEU A 966 -14.26 -2.94 -20.94
CA LEU A 966 -15.22 -2.47 -19.95
C LEU A 966 -16.58 -3.15 -20.09
N ARG A 967 -17.11 -3.31 -21.33
CA ARG A 967 -18.33 -4.11 -21.60
C ARG A 967 -18.18 -5.53 -21.06
N PHE A 968 -17.02 -6.15 -21.27
CA PHE A 968 -16.75 -7.49 -20.77
C PHE A 968 -16.73 -7.54 -19.23
N SER A 969 -16.10 -6.58 -18.55
CA SER A 969 -16.12 -6.49 -17.09
C SER A 969 -17.54 -6.33 -16.52
N MET A 970 -18.38 -5.51 -17.16
CA MET A 970 -19.80 -5.35 -16.78
C MET A 970 -20.63 -6.64 -17.03
N LEU A 971 -20.30 -7.38 -18.09
CA LEU A 971 -20.97 -8.64 -18.47
C LEU A 971 -20.60 -9.80 -17.54
N LYS A 972 -19.29 -10.10 -17.43
CA LYS A 972 -18.72 -11.20 -16.62
C LYS A 972 -18.96 -10.99 -15.12
N GLY A 973 -19.06 -9.74 -14.69
CA GLY A 973 -18.97 -9.34 -13.30
C GLY A 973 -17.53 -9.05 -12.89
N LEU A 974 -17.35 -8.25 -11.85
CA LEU A 974 -16.03 -8.04 -11.25
C LEU A 974 -15.57 -9.34 -10.55
N PRO A 975 -14.28 -9.60 -10.37
CA PRO A 975 -13.83 -10.77 -9.63
C PRO A 975 -14.36 -10.71 -8.17
N ILE A 976 -15.08 -11.75 -7.73
CA ILE A 976 -15.71 -11.79 -6.39
C ILE A 976 -15.30 -13.06 -5.63
N ASN A 977 -14.00 -13.32 -5.52
CA ASN A 977 -13.56 -14.17 -4.41
C ASN A 977 -13.84 -13.51 -3.04
N GLY A 978 -14.29 -12.24 -3.04
CA GLY A 978 -14.61 -11.46 -1.86
C GLY A 978 -13.38 -10.83 -1.22
N ILE A 979 -12.18 -11.04 -1.77
CA ILE A 979 -10.94 -10.49 -1.24
C ILE A 979 -10.88 -9.00 -1.58
N GLY A 980 -10.55 -8.15 -0.61
CA GLY A 980 -10.55 -6.69 -0.80
C GLY A 980 -9.64 -6.21 -1.92
N LYS A 981 -8.54 -6.92 -2.22
CA LYS A 981 -7.64 -6.65 -3.37
C LYS A 981 -8.37 -6.59 -4.71
N ASP A 982 -9.22 -7.58 -4.98
CA ASP A 982 -9.93 -7.70 -6.25
C ASP A 982 -10.99 -6.60 -6.39
N LEU A 983 -11.62 -6.21 -5.29
CA LEU A 983 -12.52 -5.06 -5.28
C LEU A 983 -11.74 -3.75 -5.51
N ALA A 984 -10.65 -3.53 -4.77
CA ALA A 984 -9.81 -2.34 -4.85
C ALA A 984 -9.26 -2.11 -6.27
N LEU A 985 -8.67 -3.14 -6.90
CA LEU A 985 -8.06 -3.01 -8.22
C LEU A 985 -9.06 -2.62 -9.32
N ASN A 986 -10.33 -3.01 -9.18
CA ASN A 986 -11.36 -2.66 -10.14
C ASN A 986 -11.92 -1.25 -9.91
N LEU A 987 -11.89 -0.75 -8.68
CA LEU A 987 -12.44 0.55 -8.32
C LEU A 987 -11.46 1.71 -8.46
N VAL A 988 -10.18 1.50 -8.16
CA VAL A 988 -9.19 2.59 -8.01
C VAL A 988 -9.05 3.47 -9.27
N PHE A 989 -9.12 2.89 -10.47
CA PHE A 989 -8.96 3.62 -11.74
C PHE A 989 -10.28 3.88 -12.47
N ALA A 990 -11.41 3.38 -11.96
CA ALA A 990 -12.72 3.66 -12.53
C ALA A 990 -13.01 5.17 -12.63
N PRO A 991 -12.68 6.02 -11.63
CA PRO A 991 -12.88 7.48 -11.73
C PRO A 991 -12.24 8.09 -12.99
N THR A 992 -10.95 7.86 -13.22
CA THR A 992 -10.25 8.44 -14.36
C THR A 992 -10.74 7.86 -15.68
N LEU A 993 -10.97 6.55 -15.75
CA LEU A 993 -11.49 5.91 -16.96
C LEU A 993 -12.84 6.50 -17.37
N PHE A 994 -13.74 6.69 -16.40
CA PHE A 994 -15.08 7.20 -16.65
C PHE A 994 -15.07 8.66 -17.10
N GLU A 995 -14.19 9.47 -16.51
CA GLU A 995 -13.94 10.82 -16.98
C GLU A 995 -13.44 10.84 -18.44
N MET A 996 -12.45 10.01 -18.77
CA MET A 996 -11.92 9.88 -20.13
C MET A 996 -13.01 9.45 -21.14
N ILE A 997 -13.87 8.50 -20.78
CA ILE A 997 -14.99 8.05 -21.62
C ILE A 997 -15.95 9.21 -21.87
N LYS A 998 -16.28 10.01 -20.85
CA LYS A 998 -17.21 11.14 -20.98
C LYS A 998 -16.65 12.32 -21.76
N GLN A 999 -15.33 12.47 -21.78
CA GLN A 999 -14.63 13.50 -22.55
C GLN A 999 -14.32 13.06 -23.99
N SER A 1000 -14.53 11.79 -24.32
CA SER A 1000 -14.26 11.27 -25.65
C SER A 1000 -15.20 11.87 -26.70
N PRO A 1001 -14.73 12.17 -27.92
CA PRO A 1001 -15.61 12.45 -29.06
C PRO A 1001 -16.39 11.20 -29.52
N ASN A 1002 -15.96 10.00 -29.11
CA ASN A 1002 -16.63 8.74 -29.44
C ASN A 1002 -17.67 8.38 -28.37
N ASN A 1003 -18.81 7.84 -28.79
CA ASN A 1003 -19.88 7.46 -27.87
C ASN A 1003 -19.68 6.05 -27.33
N PHE A 1004 -19.46 5.92 -26.02
CA PHE A 1004 -19.53 4.63 -25.35
C PHE A 1004 -20.99 4.17 -25.30
N THR A 1005 -21.24 2.91 -25.66
CA THR A 1005 -22.55 2.27 -25.56
C THR A 1005 -22.39 0.93 -24.87
N TYR A 1006 -23.33 0.56 -24.01
CA TYR A 1006 -23.35 -0.76 -23.38
C TYR A 1006 -24.59 -1.54 -23.86
N SER A 1007 -24.35 -2.63 -24.58
CA SER A 1007 -25.35 -3.66 -24.92
C SER A 1007 -24.66 -5.02 -24.93
N LYS A 1008 -25.31 -6.01 -24.31
CA LYS A 1008 -24.81 -7.39 -24.33
C LYS A 1008 -24.84 -7.94 -25.75
N GLU A 1009 -25.94 -7.70 -26.46
CA GLU A 1009 -26.18 -8.13 -27.84
C GLU A 1009 -25.18 -7.52 -28.83
N LEU A 1010 -24.79 -6.26 -28.62
CA LEU A 1010 -23.75 -5.62 -29.43
C LEU A 1010 -22.37 -6.24 -29.17
N PHE A 1011 -22.00 -6.43 -27.90
CA PHE A 1011 -20.73 -7.04 -27.50
C PHE A 1011 -20.51 -8.43 -28.12
N PHE A 1012 -21.42 -9.37 -27.85
CA PHE A 1012 -22.16 -10.03 -28.91
C PHE A 1012 -21.57 -10.21 -30.31
N GLN A 1013 -22.32 -9.55 -31.18
CA GLN A 1013 -22.19 -9.48 -32.61
C GLN A 1013 -20.77 -9.08 -33.00
N GLU A 1014 -20.19 -8.07 -32.34
CA GLU A 1014 -18.80 -7.62 -32.56
C GLU A 1014 -17.78 -8.75 -32.34
N ARG A 1015 -17.97 -9.58 -31.30
CA ARG A 1015 -16.96 -10.56 -30.86
C ARG A 1015 -17.15 -11.95 -31.43
N SER A 1016 -18.32 -12.27 -31.97
CA SER A 1016 -18.61 -13.54 -32.64
C SER A 1016 -17.63 -13.89 -33.78
N THR A 1017 -16.89 -12.89 -34.30
CA THR A 1017 -15.92 -13.06 -35.39
C THR A 1017 -14.45 -12.91 -34.97
N ALA A 1018 -14.10 -12.80 -33.69
CA ALA A 1018 -12.71 -12.58 -33.25
C ALA A 1018 -11.83 -13.85 -33.39
N PRO A 1019 -10.49 -13.71 -33.57
CA PRO A 1019 -9.55 -14.84 -33.51
C PRO A 1019 -9.67 -15.57 -32.18
N ARG A 1020 -9.49 -16.89 -32.17
CA ARG A 1020 -9.84 -17.74 -31.02
C ARG A 1020 -8.68 -18.65 -30.65
N ARG A 1021 -8.55 -19.04 -29.39
CA ARG A 1021 -7.73 -20.19 -28.96
C ARG A 1021 -8.63 -21.24 -28.34
N LEU A 1022 -8.43 -22.50 -28.70
CA LEU A 1022 -9.33 -23.59 -28.29
C LEU A 1022 -9.14 -23.97 -26.81
N GLN A 1023 -7.89 -24.14 -26.37
CA GLN A 1023 -7.52 -24.46 -24.98
C GLN A 1023 -8.18 -25.73 -24.41
N LEU A 1024 -8.36 -26.76 -25.24
CA LEU A 1024 -8.95 -28.03 -24.81
C LEU A 1024 -8.01 -28.75 -23.82
N ARG A 1025 -8.46 -28.96 -22.59
CA ARG A 1025 -7.65 -29.51 -21.49
C ARG A 1025 -8.07 -30.92 -21.11
N GLY A 1026 -9.37 -31.15 -20.95
CA GLY A 1026 -9.94 -32.42 -20.50
C GLY A 1026 -10.95 -33.01 -21.48
N PRO A 1027 -11.25 -34.31 -21.37
CA PRO A 1027 -10.62 -35.26 -20.45
C PRO A 1027 -9.26 -35.75 -20.97
N ASP A 1028 -8.69 -36.80 -20.38
CA ASP A 1028 -7.38 -37.34 -20.82
C ASP A 1028 -7.37 -37.64 -22.33
N ARG A 1029 -8.38 -38.39 -22.81
CA ARG A 1029 -8.60 -38.68 -24.23
C ARG A 1029 -9.53 -37.64 -24.87
N LYS A 1030 -9.04 -36.94 -25.89
CA LYS A 1030 -9.75 -35.86 -26.60
C LYS A 1030 -9.97 -36.28 -28.05
N GLU A 1031 -11.13 -35.93 -28.60
CA GLU A 1031 -11.50 -36.21 -30.00
C GLU A 1031 -11.92 -34.91 -30.70
N LEU A 1032 -11.28 -34.62 -31.83
CA LEU A 1032 -11.60 -33.48 -32.69
C LEU A 1032 -11.77 -33.96 -34.14
N GLU A 1033 -12.68 -33.34 -34.86
CA GLU A 1033 -12.88 -33.55 -36.30
C GLU A 1033 -12.51 -32.27 -37.06
N ILE A 1034 -11.66 -32.38 -38.07
CA ILE A 1034 -11.31 -31.26 -38.95
C ILE A 1034 -12.04 -31.46 -40.27
N VAL A 1035 -12.92 -30.51 -40.61
CA VAL A 1035 -13.72 -30.57 -41.85
C VAL A 1035 -13.21 -29.52 -42.82
N LEU A 1036 -12.74 -29.98 -43.98
CA LEU A 1036 -12.18 -29.08 -44.99
C LEU A 1036 -13.24 -28.17 -45.61
N HIS A 1037 -12.85 -26.93 -45.93
CA HIS A 1037 -13.60 -25.97 -46.74
C HIS A 1037 -12.90 -25.67 -48.07
N ALA A 1038 -11.64 -26.06 -48.20
CA ALA A 1038 -10.83 -25.97 -49.41
C ALA A 1038 -10.11 -27.30 -49.70
N ASP A 1039 -9.53 -27.45 -50.89
CA ASP A 1039 -8.80 -28.66 -51.27
C ASP A 1039 -7.50 -28.87 -50.46
N GLN A 1040 -7.00 -27.80 -49.84
CA GLN A 1040 -5.82 -27.80 -48.98
C GLN A 1040 -6.09 -26.98 -47.73
N ALA A 1041 -5.65 -27.47 -46.59
CA ALA A 1041 -5.60 -26.74 -45.34
C ALA A 1041 -4.31 -27.09 -44.58
N THR A 1042 -4.01 -26.37 -43.51
CA THR A 1042 -2.89 -26.69 -42.61
C THR A 1042 -3.40 -26.68 -41.19
N LEU A 1043 -3.22 -27.80 -40.47
CA LEU A 1043 -3.48 -27.89 -39.04
C LEU A 1043 -2.24 -27.45 -38.26
N PHE A 1044 -2.35 -26.33 -37.56
CA PHE A 1044 -1.42 -25.91 -36.52
C PHE A 1044 -1.88 -26.48 -35.18
N LEU A 1045 -1.15 -27.46 -34.67
CA LEU A 1045 -1.42 -28.14 -33.41
C LEU A 1045 -0.40 -27.68 -32.36
N GLU A 1046 -0.87 -27.15 -31.24
CA GLU A 1046 -0.04 -26.67 -30.13
C GLU A 1046 -0.45 -27.34 -28.82
N ARG A 1047 0.55 -27.78 -28.05
CA ARG A 1047 0.43 -28.21 -26.66
C ARG A 1047 1.19 -27.24 -25.76
N ASP A 1048 0.54 -26.71 -24.73
CA ASP A 1048 1.13 -25.76 -23.79
C ASP A 1048 0.93 -26.21 -22.33
N PHE A 1049 2.02 -26.27 -21.57
CA PHE A 1049 2.02 -26.66 -20.16
C PHE A 1049 1.16 -25.73 -19.28
N TYR A 1050 0.36 -26.35 -18.41
CA TYR A 1050 -0.62 -25.68 -17.58
C TYR A 1050 -0.56 -26.21 -16.14
N ASN A 1051 0.44 -25.70 -15.41
CA ASN A 1051 0.93 -26.07 -14.07
C ASN A 1051 -0.12 -26.07 -12.93
N ARG A 1052 -1.20 -26.85 -13.07
CA ARG A 1052 -2.33 -26.93 -12.12
C ARG A 1052 -2.78 -28.37 -11.81
N ARG A 1053 -2.12 -29.40 -12.36
CA ARG A 1053 -2.35 -30.82 -12.06
C ARG A 1053 -0.98 -31.51 -11.90
N PRO A 1054 -0.72 -32.31 -10.85
CA PRO A 1054 0.42 -33.21 -10.81
C PRO A 1054 0.36 -34.22 -11.95
N ASN A 1055 1.50 -34.59 -12.55
CA ASN A 1055 1.52 -35.52 -13.69
C ASN A 1055 0.77 -36.82 -13.36
N GLY A 1056 -0.26 -37.12 -14.13
CA GLY A 1056 -1.06 -38.35 -14.05
C GLY A 1056 -0.59 -39.43 -15.01
N LYS A 1057 0.18 -39.07 -16.04
CA LYS A 1057 0.84 -39.99 -16.99
C LYS A 1057 2.32 -39.59 -17.16
N SER A 1058 3.13 -40.51 -17.68
CA SER A 1058 4.52 -40.25 -18.09
C SER A 1058 4.63 -39.78 -19.54
N THR A 1059 3.62 -40.03 -20.37
CA THR A 1059 3.62 -39.72 -21.81
C THR A 1059 2.31 -39.09 -22.25
N PHE A 1060 2.36 -38.39 -23.39
CA PHE A 1060 1.20 -37.92 -24.15
C PHE A 1060 1.34 -38.33 -25.62
N SER A 1061 0.24 -38.38 -26.36
CA SER A 1061 0.26 -38.67 -27.78
C SER A 1061 -0.85 -37.97 -28.56
N TYR A 1062 -0.66 -37.84 -29.88
CA TYR A 1062 -1.76 -37.54 -30.79
C TYR A 1062 -1.68 -38.40 -32.06
N ARG A 1063 -2.83 -38.63 -32.69
CA ARG A 1063 -2.97 -39.33 -33.97
C ARG A 1063 -4.01 -38.61 -34.83
N LEU A 1064 -3.61 -38.22 -36.02
CA LEU A 1064 -4.47 -37.60 -37.03
C LEU A 1064 -4.75 -38.61 -38.14
N LEU A 1065 -6.03 -38.91 -38.36
CA LEU A 1065 -6.52 -39.86 -39.34
C LEU A 1065 -7.19 -39.13 -40.50
N ASP A 1066 -6.97 -39.61 -41.72
CA ASP A 1066 -7.67 -39.14 -42.93
C ASP A 1066 -9.11 -39.69 -43.01
N PRO A 1067 -9.90 -39.31 -44.05
CA PRO A 1067 -11.25 -39.83 -44.24
C PRO A 1067 -11.34 -41.36 -44.43
N ASN A 1068 -10.24 -42.03 -44.74
CA ASN A 1068 -10.15 -43.49 -44.86
C ASN A 1068 -9.63 -44.16 -43.58
N GLU A 1069 -9.62 -43.43 -42.46
CA GLU A 1069 -9.11 -43.85 -41.15
C GLU A 1069 -7.61 -44.19 -41.13
N SER A 1070 -6.85 -43.74 -42.14
CA SER A 1070 -5.40 -43.93 -42.21
C SER A 1070 -4.68 -42.82 -41.46
N ALA A 1071 -3.74 -43.18 -40.58
CA ALA A 1071 -2.97 -42.19 -39.83
C ALA A 1071 -2.00 -41.42 -40.74
N ILE A 1072 -2.24 -40.12 -40.91
CA ILE A 1072 -1.40 -39.22 -41.72
C ILE A 1072 -0.39 -38.43 -40.88
N ALA A 1073 -0.62 -38.33 -39.57
CA ALA A 1073 0.35 -37.82 -38.61
C ALA A 1073 0.15 -38.46 -37.23
N SER A 1074 1.24 -38.69 -36.51
CA SER A 1074 1.21 -39.18 -35.13
C SER A 1074 2.45 -38.73 -34.37
N TYR A 1075 2.34 -38.58 -33.06
CA TYR A 1075 3.44 -38.22 -32.19
C TYR A 1075 3.25 -38.82 -30.79
N ASP A 1076 4.34 -39.29 -30.20
CA ASP A 1076 4.43 -39.72 -28.81
C ASP A 1076 5.50 -38.88 -28.12
N GLY A 1077 5.14 -38.19 -27.04
CA GLY A 1077 6.02 -37.30 -26.29
C GLY A 1077 6.03 -37.61 -24.80
N ALA A 1078 7.08 -37.18 -24.11
CA ALA A 1078 7.15 -37.26 -22.65
C ALA A 1078 6.42 -36.08 -22.02
N VAL A 1079 5.70 -36.26 -20.90
CA VAL A 1079 4.93 -35.16 -20.28
C VAL A 1079 5.83 -34.01 -19.82
N GLU A 1080 7.11 -34.28 -19.56
CA GLU A 1080 8.15 -33.28 -19.27
C GLU A 1080 8.39 -32.28 -20.42
N GLU A 1081 8.01 -32.62 -21.65
CA GLU A 1081 8.04 -31.72 -22.80
C GLU A 1081 6.94 -30.65 -22.66
N LYS A 1082 7.29 -29.53 -22.02
CA LYS A 1082 6.33 -28.48 -21.62
C LYS A 1082 5.65 -27.74 -22.77
N LYS A 1083 6.18 -27.81 -24.00
CA LYS A 1083 5.61 -27.14 -25.18
C LYS A 1083 5.88 -27.94 -26.43
N MET A 1084 4.87 -28.06 -27.29
CA MET A 1084 4.99 -28.67 -28.62
C MET A 1084 4.19 -27.83 -29.63
N ARG A 1085 4.72 -27.67 -30.84
CA ARG A 1085 4.04 -27.01 -31.98
C ARG A 1085 4.32 -27.79 -33.25
N HIS A 1086 3.26 -28.26 -33.92
CA HIS A 1086 3.33 -28.92 -35.20
C HIS A 1086 2.46 -28.22 -36.24
N SER A 1087 2.92 -28.20 -37.48
CA SER A 1087 2.17 -27.74 -38.66
C SER A 1087 2.03 -28.92 -39.59
N ILE A 1088 0.79 -29.35 -39.81
CA ILE A 1088 0.46 -30.60 -40.51
C ILE A 1088 -0.38 -30.24 -41.75
N PRO A 1089 0.12 -30.45 -42.97
CA PRO A 1089 -0.66 -30.20 -44.18
C PRO A 1089 -1.81 -31.21 -44.30
N LEU A 1090 -2.97 -30.73 -44.70
CA LEU A 1090 -4.17 -31.52 -44.97
C LEU A 1090 -4.53 -31.38 -46.45
N GLN A 1091 -4.74 -32.50 -47.13
CA GLN A 1091 -5.12 -32.53 -48.53
C GLN A 1091 -6.37 -33.39 -48.72
N GLY A 1092 -7.39 -32.84 -49.37
CA GLY A 1092 -8.67 -33.51 -49.58
C GLY A 1092 -9.58 -32.66 -50.45
N LYS A 1093 -10.90 -32.85 -50.32
CA LYS A 1093 -11.94 -32.02 -50.93
C LYS A 1093 -12.74 -31.31 -49.85
N PRO A 1094 -13.36 -30.15 -50.14
CA PRO A 1094 -14.30 -29.52 -49.22
C PRO A 1094 -15.36 -30.53 -48.72
N GLY A 1095 -15.50 -30.63 -47.40
CA GLY A 1095 -16.36 -31.60 -46.73
C GLY A 1095 -15.64 -32.86 -46.21
N ASP A 1096 -14.42 -33.15 -46.68
CA ASP A 1096 -13.62 -34.27 -46.15
C ASP A 1096 -13.33 -34.07 -44.66
N LEU A 1097 -13.34 -35.18 -43.93
CA LEU A 1097 -13.28 -35.22 -42.47
C LEU A 1097 -12.01 -35.94 -42.00
N PHE A 1098 -11.20 -35.25 -41.22
CA PHE A 1098 -10.01 -35.80 -40.58
C PHE A 1098 -10.25 -35.94 -39.07
N ASN A 1099 -9.89 -37.07 -38.48
CA ASN A 1099 -10.08 -37.34 -37.05
C ASN A 1099 -8.78 -37.16 -36.28
N LEU A 1100 -8.74 -36.21 -35.34
CA LEU A 1100 -7.63 -36.01 -34.43
C LEU A 1100 -7.97 -36.58 -33.06
N VAL A 1101 -7.20 -37.58 -32.64
CA VAL A 1101 -7.29 -38.19 -31.31
C VAL A 1101 -6.06 -37.78 -30.52
N ILE A 1102 -6.25 -37.23 -29.33
CA ILE A 1102 -5.16 -36.83 -28.42
C ILE A 1102 -5.34 -37.61 -27.12
N ASP A 1103 -4.25 -38.14 -26.57
CA ASP A 1103 -4.21 -38.70 -25.22
C ASP A 1103 -3.18 -37.93 -24.38
N ASP A 1104 -3.65 -37.17 -23.39
CA ASP A 1104 -2.78 -36.32 -22.56
C ASP A 1104 -3.43 -36.08 -21.19
N ASP A 1105 -2.66 -36.16 -20.12
CA ASP A 1105 -3.12 -36.23 -18.72
C ASP A 1105 -3.63 -34.89 -18.15
N MET A 1106 -4.05 -33.94 -18.99
CA MET A 1106 -4.54 -32.63 -18.57
C MET A 1106 -3.50 -31.76 -17.81
N SER A 1107 -2.22 -32.15 -17.75
CA SER A 1107 -1.13 -31.27 -17.28
C SER A 1107 -0.89 -30.09 -18.24
N SER A 1108 -1.35 -30.24 -19.48
CA SER A 1108 -1.28 -29.24 -20.57
C SER A 1108 -2.66 -29.06 -21.21
N PHE A 1109 -2.84 -27.97 -21.96
CA PHE A 1109 -3.99 -27.79 -22.86
C PHE A 1109 -3.53 -27.78 -24.32
N TRP A 1110 -4.49 -28.02 -25.21
CA TRP A 1110 -4.27 -28.16 -26.65
C TRP A 1110 -5.02 -27.09 -27.44
N ASN A 1111 -4.34 -26.52 -28.45
CA ASN A 1111 -4.94 -25.68 -29.48
C ASN A 1111 -4.81 -26.40 -30.83
N ALA A 1112 -5.91 -26.41 -31.60
CA ALA A 1112 -5.94 -26.87 -32.98
C ALA A 1112 -6.47 -25.72 -33.83
N ASP A 1113 -5.67 -25.24 -34.77
CA ASP A 1113 -5.98 -24.10 -35.63
C ASP A 1113 -5.80 -24.50 -37.09
N THR A 1114 -6.77 -24.15 -37.94
CA THR A 1114 -6.78 -24.46 -39.38
C THR A 1114 -6.94 -23.23 -40.27
N GLY A 1115 -6.87 -22.03 -39.69
CA GLY A 1115 -7.30 -20.81 -40.36
C GLY A 1115 -8.73 -20.91 -40.91
N LYS A 1116 -8.95 -20.29 -42.06
CA LYS A 1116 -10.25 -20.25 -42.76
C LYS A 1116 -10.55 -21.46 -43.64
N ASP A 1117 -9.56 -22.31 -43.90
CA ASP A 1117 -9.62 -23.36 -44.93
C ASP A 1117 -10.23 -24.68 -44.40
N ALA A 1118 -10.46 -24.78 -43.09
CA ALA A 1118 -11.20 -25.86 -42.45
C ALA A 1118 -11.85 -25.38 -41.14
N VAL A 1119 -12.82 -26.14 -40.64
CA VAL A 1119 -13.41 -25.95 -39.30
C VAL A 1119 -13.00 -27.10 -38.38
N VAL A 1120 -12.65 -26.78 -37.13
CA VAL A 1120 -12.38 -27.76 -36.09
C VAL A 1120 -13.65 -27.99 -35.29
N ARG A 1121 -14.10 -29.24 -35.18
CA ARG A 1121 -15.23 -29.67 -34.36
C ARG A 1121 -14.72 -30.43 -33.16
N VAL A 1122 -14.90 -29.87 -31.97
CA VAL A 1122 -14.57 -30.56 -30.71
C VAL A 1122 -15.73 -31.44 -30.31
N LYS A 1123 -15.48 -32.74 -30.15
CA LYS A 1123 -16.48 -33.68 -29.64
C LYS A 1123 -16.47 -33.64 -28.12
N LEU A 1124 -17.54 -33.13 -27.53
CA LEU A 1124 -17.75 -33.11 -26.09
C LEU A 1124 -18.10 -34.51 -25.59
N VAL A 1125 -17.25 -35.01 -24.70
CA VAL A 1125 -17.46 -36.22 -23.91
C VAL A 1125 -17.57 -35.87 -22.42
N PRO A 1126 -18.08 -36.76 -21.55
CA PRO A 1126 -18.09 -36.52 -20.11
C PRO A 1126 -16.71 -36.12 -19.59
N GLY A 1127 -16.63 -35.00 -18.85
CA GLY A 1127 -15.36 -34.45 -18.37
C GLY A 1127 -14.63 -33.55 -19.37
N SER A 1128 -15.24 -33.19 -20.50
CA SER A 1128 -14.69 -32.17 -21.42
C SER A 1128 -14.51 -30.85 -20.70
N GLN A 1129 -13.28 -30.36 -20.70
CA GLN A 1129 -12.89 -29.13 -20.01
C GLN A 1129 -11.97 -28.29 -20.86
N PHE A 1130 -12.17 -26.98 -20.80
CA PHE A 1130 -11.35 -25.98 -21.44
C PHE A 1130 -10.58 -25.20 -20.38
N ALA A 1131 -9.29 -24.99 -20.62
CA ALA A 1131 -8.40 -24.28 -19.70
C ALA A 1131 -8.57 -22.77 -19.81
N ARG A 1132 -8.25 -22.08 -18.70
CA ARG A 1132 -8.12 -20.62 -18.56
C ARG A 1132 -9.44 -19.84 -18.66
N GLY A 1133 -9.57 -18.85 -17.79
CA GLY A 1133 -10.79 -18.04 -17.61
C GLY A 1133 -11.09 -17.00 -18.70
N PHE A 1134 -10.74 -17.29 -19.96
CA PHE A 1134 -11.06 -16.44 -21.11
C PHE A 1134 -12.50 -16.62 -21.57
N PRO A 1135 -13.04 -15.63 -22.28
CA PRO A 1135 -14.22 -15.84 -23.09
C PRO A 1135 -13.91 -16.82 -24.24
N LEU A 1136 -14.59 -17.96 -24.26
CA LEU A 1136 -14.56 -18.94 -25.34
C LEU A 1136 -15.82 -18.82 -26.20
N PHE A 1137 -15.62 -18.77 -27.52
CA PHE A 1137 -16.69 -18.66 -28.50
C PHE A 1137 -16.76 -19.92 -29.35
N PHE A 1138 -17.94 -20.55 -29.39
CA PHE A 1138 -18.21 -21.72 -30.21
C PHE A 1138 -19.43 -21.49 -31.09
N LYS A 1139 -19.51 -22.23 -32.20
CA LYS A 1139 -20.77 -22.46 -32.91
C LYS A 1139 -21.27 -23.86 -32.57
N LEU A 1140 -22.58 -24.04 -32.55
CA LEU A 1140 -23.20 -25.35 -32.40
C LEU A 1140 -24.33 -25.49 -33.42
N LYS A 1141 -24.37 -26.64 -34.08
CA LYS A 1141 -25.39 -26.97 -35.08
C LYS A 1141 -26.50 -27.77 -34.43
N VAL A 1142 -27.72 -27.30 -34.64
CA VAL A 1142 -28.96 -27.92 -34.15
C VAL A 1142 -29.66 -28.55 -35.34
N PRO A 1143 -29.74 -29.88 -35.42
CA PRO A 1143 -30.35 -30.57 -36.55
C PRO A 1143 -31.82 -30.23 -36.77
N ARG A 1144 -32.27 -30.41 -38.02
CA ARG A 1144 -33.70 -30.36 -38.36
C ARG A 1144 -34.49 -31.32 -37.48
N GLY A 1145 -35.64 -30.87 -36.97
CA GLY A 1145 -36.56 -31.66 -36.14
C GLY A 1145 -36.26 -31.62 -34.63
N THR A 1146 -35.17 -30.98 -34.19
CA THR A 1146 -34.91 -30.78 -32.76
C THR A 1146 -35.97 -29.84 -32.17
N LYS A 1147 -36.66 -30.29 -31.10
CA LYS A 1147 -37.67 -29.48 -30.38
C LYS A 1147 -37.06 -28.61 -29.29
N ALA A 1148 -36.04 -29.14 -28.61
CA ALA A 1148 -35.27 -28.44 -27.59
C ALA A 1148 -33.90 -29.11 -27.45
N PHE A 1149 -32.94 -28.37 -26.91
CA PHE A 1149 -31.61 -28.88 -26.55
C PHE A 1149 -31.12 -28.20 -25.27
N THR A 1150 -30.17 -28.81 -24.59
CA THR A 1150 -29.62 -28.29 -23.33
C THR A 1150 -28.14 -27.99 -23.46
N VAL A 1151 -27.73 -26.82 -22.99
CA VAL A 1151 -26.31 -26.48 -22.77
C VAL A 1151 -26.01 -26.51 -21.29
N CYS A 1152 -25.03 -27.32 -20.91
CA CYS A 1152 -24.58 -27.45 -19.54
C CYS A 1152 -23.16 -26.89 -19.39
N ALA A 1153 -22.93 -26.11 -18.33
CA ALA A 1153 -21.61 -25.59 -18.00
C ALA A 1153 -21.31 -25.72 -16.51
N LYS A 1154 -20.05 -26.03 -16.18
CA LYS A 1154 -19.55 -26.17 -14.81
C LYS A 1154 -18.18 -25.52 -14.67
N ALA A 1155 -17.99 -24.70 -13.64
CA ALA A 1155 -16.66 -24.16 -13.33
C ALA A 1155 -15.89 -25.09 -12.38
N SER A 1156 -14.59 -25.27 -12.63
CA SER A 1156 -13.71 -26.08 -11.77
C SER A 1156 -13.06 -25.27 -10.63
N HIS A 1157 -13.12 -23.94 -10.69
CA HIS A 1157 -12.48 -23.03 -9.73
C HIS A 1157 -13.49 -22.04 -9.15
N PRO A 1158 -13.25 -21.54 -7.92
CA PRO A 1158 -14.04 -20.45 -7.36
C PRO A 1158 -14.03 -19.21 -8.28
N GLY A 1159 -15.18 -18.56 -8.43
CA GLY A 1159 -15.37 -17.38 -9.27
C GLY A 1159 -16.60 -17.45 -10.17
N TYR A 1160 -16.86 -16.36 -10.90
CA TYR A 1160 -17.95 -16.30 -11.88
C TYR A 1160 -17.66 -17.12 -13.12
N TYR A 1161 -18.71 -17.75 -13.62
CA TYR A 1161 -18.75 -18.42 -14.89
C TYR A 1161 -20.14 -18.28 -15.49
N GLY A 1162 -20.22 -18.26 -16.81
CA GLY A 1162 -21.50 -18.05 -17.45
C GLY A 1162 -21.55 -18.53 -18.88
N VAL A 1163 -22.77 -18.59 -19.38
CA VAL A 1163 -23.14 -19.08 -20.70
C VAL A 1163 -24.10 -18.10 -21.35
N ILE A 1164 -23.89 -17.82 -22.63
CA ILE A 1164 -24.79 -17.01 -23.47
C ILE A 1164 -24.98 -17.74 -24.78
N LEU A 1165 -26.24 -17.92 -25.16
CA LEU A 1165 -26.63 -18.45 -26.45
C LEU A 1165 -27.24 -17.36 -27.29
N VAL A 1166 -26.79 -17.31 -28.53
CA VAL A 1166 -27.23 -16.34 -29.54
C VAL A 1166 -27.70 -17.12 -30.77
N ASP A 1167 -28.86 -16.76 -31.31
CA ASP A 1167 -29.38 -17.37 -32.54
C ASP A 1167 -28.69 -16.83 -33.80
N GLY A 1168 -29.07 -17.37 -34.97
CA GLY A 1168 -28.52 -16.95 -36.26
C GLY A 1168 -28.81 -15.49 -36.65
N THR A 1169 -29.69 -14.78 -35.94
CA THR A 1169 -29.98 -13.36 -36.14
C THR A 1169 -29.10 -12.43 -35.28
N GLY A 1170 -28.32 -13.00 -34.36
CA GLY A 1170 -27.54 -12.23 -33.41
C GLY A 1170 -28.31 -11.84 -32.13
N LYS A 1171 -29.49 -12.43 -31.88
CA LYS A 1171 -30.29 -12.18 -30.68
C LYS A 1171 -29.90 -13.15 -29.55
N ILE A 1172 -29.70 -12.63 -28.34
CA ILE A 1172 -29.50 -13.46 -27.14
C ILE A 1172 -30.81 -14.19 -26.83
N ILE A 1173 -30.78 -15.52 -26.83
CA ILE A 1173 -31.95 -16.38 -26.53
C ILE A 1173 -31.86 -17.03 -25.15
N ALA A 1174 -30.65 -17.14 -24.60
CA ALA A 1174 -30.43 -17.50 -23.21
C ALA A 1174 -29.15 -16.88 -22.68
N PHE A 1175 -29.18 -16.49 -21.41
CA PHE A 1175 -28.05 -15.91 -20.69
C PHE A 1175 -28.14 -16.36 -19.25
N GLU A 1176 -27.06 -16.95 -18.74
CA GLU A 1176 -26.94 -17.26 -17.32
C GLU A 1176 -25.51 -17.00 -16.86
N ASN A 1177 -25.38 -16.39 -15.69
CA ASN A 1177 -24.11 -16.15 -15.02
C ASN A 1177 -24.25 -16.65 -13.58
N ARG A 1178 -23.37 -17.56 -13.16
CA ARG A 1178 -23.36 -18.14 -11.81
C ARG A 1178 -22.01 -17.95 -11.16
N LYS A 1179 -22.02 -18.04 -9.83
CA LYS A 1179 -20.80 -18.07 -9.01
C LYS A 1179 -20.54 -19.51 -8.60
N ASN A 1180 -19.32 -19.97 -8.80
CA ASN A 1180 -18.82 -21.17 -8.14
C ASN A 1180 -18.02 -20.75 -6.90
N THR A 1181 -18.24 -21.42 -5.77
CA THR A 1181 -17.52 -21.15 -4.50
C THR A 1181 -16.51 -22.25 -4.15
N LEU A 1182 -16.52 -23.35 -4.89
CA LEU A 1182 -15.73 -24.54 -4.58
C LEU A 1182 -14.63 -24.78 -5.62
N THR A 1183 -13.59 -25.50 -5.21
CA THR A 1183 -12.61 -26.05 -6.16
C THR A 1183 -13.06 -27.46 -6.53
N LEU A 1184 -13.45 -27.67 -7.79
CA LEU A 1184 -14.05 -28.89 -8.33
C LEU A 1184 -13.16 -29.49 -9.43
N LEU A 1185 -11.91 -29.80 -9.07
CA LEU A 1185 -10.96 -30.38 -10.02
C LEU A 1185 -11.28 -31.86 -10.27
N PRO A 1186 -11.35 -32.32 -11.54
CA PRO A 1186 -11.74 -33.70 -11.87
C PRO A 1186 -10.91 -34.82 -11.24
N TRP A 1187 -9.68 -34.50 -10.82
CA TRP A 1187 -8.71 -35.44 -10.27
C TRP A 1187 -8.61 -35.41 -8.73
N LEU A 1188 -9.50 -34.70 -8.03
CA LEU A 1188 -9.60 -34.72 -6.56
C LEU A 1188 -10.78 -35.60 -6.11
N GLU A 1189 -10.65 -36.30 -4.98
CA GLU A 1189 -11.75 -37.07 -4.38
C GLU A 1189 -12.93 -36.16 -3.98
N LYS A 1190 -14.14 -36.50 -4.43
CA LYS A 1190 -15.36 -35.69 -4.19
C LYS A 1190 -15.87 -35.91 -2.76
N THR A 1191 -15.97 -34.85 -1.96
CA THR A 1191 -16.55 -34.91 -0.60
C THR A 1191 -17.75 -33.96 -0.37
N SER A 1192 -18.34 -33.34 -1.40
CA SER A 1192 -19.48 -32.42 -1.23
C SER A 1192 -20.71 -32.78 -2.08
N PRO A 1193 -21.96 -32.61 -1.57
CA PRO A 1193 -23.14 -33.28 -2.13
C PRO A 1193 -23.88 -32.57 -3.28
N GLU A 1194 -23.51 -31.38 -3.75
CA GLU A 1194 -24.25 -30.74 -4.87
C GLU A 1194 -23.34 -30.02 -5.87
N GLU A 1195 -23.10 -30.66 -7.02
CA GLU A 1195 -22.53 -29.99 -8.20
C GLU A 1195 -23.62 -29.14 -8.89
N GLN A 1196 -23.80 -27.89 -8.47
CA GLN A 1196 -24.68 -26.96 -9.18
C GLN A 1196 -23.96 -26.35 -10.40
N GLY A 1197 -24.21 -26.91 -11.58
CA GLY A 1197 -23.84 -26.34 -12.88
C GLY A 1197 -24.93 -25.46 -13.47
N ILE A 1198 -24.59 -24.65 -14.47
CA ILE A 1198 -25.56 -24.03 -15.38
C ILE A 1198 -26.15 -25.13 -16.26
N SER A 1199 -27.48 -25.14 -16.41
CA SER A 1199 -28.21 -26.02 -17.32
C SER A 1199 -29.32 -25.23 -17.99
N LEU A 1200 -29.13 -24.91 -19.27
CA LEU A 1200 -30.02 -24.06 -20.05
C LEU A 1200 -30.70 -24.89 -21.14
N THR A 1201 -31.98 -25.18 -20.94
CA THR A 1201 -32.82 -25.85 -21.95
C THR A 1201 -33.44 -24.82 -22.89
N ILE A 1202 -33.09 -24.91 -24.17
CA ILE A 1202 -33.49 -23.96 -25.22
C ILE A 1202 -34.58 -24.58 -26.10
N PRO A 1203 -35.80 -24.03 -26.13
CA PRO A 1203 -36.81 -24.45 -27.09
C PRO A 1203 -36.44 -23.96 -28.51
N VAL A 1204 -36.68 -24.81 -29.51
CA VAL A 1204 -36.41 -24.52 -30.92
C VAL A 1204 -37.74 -24.32 -31.64
N HIS A 1205 -38.09 -23.06 -31.91
CA HIS A 1205 -39.42 -22.70 -32.43
C HIS A 1205 -39.60 -22.91 -33.95
N ASN A 1206 -38.51 -23.12 -34.71
CA ASN A 1206 -38.55 -23.32 -36.16
C ASN A 1206 -37.70 -24.54 -36.58
N SER A 1207 -38.18 -25.75 -36.29
CA SER A 1207 -37.40 -26.99 -36.45
C SER A 1207 -37.29 -27.49 -37.90
N ASP A 1208 -37.78 -26.74 -38.90
CA ASP A 1208 -37.87 -27.22 -40.28
C ASP A 1208 -36.55 -27.14 -41.06
N LEU A 1209 -35.56 -26.42 -40.52
CA LEU A 1209 -34.21 -26.29 -41.07
C LEU A 1209 -33.16 -26.56 -39.97
N GLU A 1210 -31.95 -26.95 -40.38
CA GLU A 1210 -30.79 -26.94 -39.48
C GLU A 1210 -30.51 -25.49 -39.05
N GLN A 1211 -30.29 -25.28 -37.75
CA GLN A 1211 -29.99 -23.96 -37.19
C GLN A 1211 -28.59 -23.93 -36.60
N THR A 1212 -27.91 -22.79 -36.70
CA THR A 1212 -26.63 -22.56 -36.05
C THR A 1212 -26.81 -21.54 -34.93
N PHE A 1213 -26.32 -21.87 -33.74
CA PHE A 1213 -26.26 -20.97 -32.59
C PHE A 1213 -24.81 -20.64 -32.26
N SER A 1214 -24.58 -19.46 -31.69
CA SER A 1214 -23.29 -19.07 -31.13
C SER A 1214 -23.32 -19.17 -29.60
N LEU A 1215 -22.27 -19.74 -29.03
CA LEU A 1215 -22.09 -19.97 -27.60
C LEU A 1215 -20.94 -19.11 -27.05
N LEU A 1216 -21.32 -18.09 -26.27
CA LEU A 1216 -20.59 -17.39 -25.22
C LEU A 1216 -20.31 -18.27 -24.00
N THR A 1217 -19.06 -18.59 -23.63
CA THR A 1217 -18.80 -19.09 -22.26
C THR A 1217 -17.52 -18.52 -21.63
N TRP A 1218 -17.48 -18.39 -20.30
CA TRP A 1218 -16.31 -17.93 -19.55
C TRP A 1218 -16.29 -18.53 -18.14
N SER A 1219 -15.13 -18.52 -17.49
CA SER A 1219 -15.01 -18.76 -16.04
C SER A 1219 -13.81 -18.00 -15.45
N GLN A 1220 -13.50 -18.16 -14.15
CA GLN A 1220 -12.23 -17.67 -13.58
C GLN A 1220 -11.06 -18.65 -13.75
N GLY A 1221 -11.32 -19.87 -14.21
CA GLY A 1221 -10.31 -20.90 -14.42
C GLY A 1221 -10.75 -21.83 -15.53
N ASP A 1222 -10.78 -23.13 -15.26
CA ASP A 1222 -11.28 -24.11 -16.21
C ASP A 1222 -12.82 -24.17 -16.21
N ILE A 1223 -13.38 -24.44 -17.39
CA ILE A 1223 -14.82 -24.62 -17.59
C ILE A 1223 -15.09 -25.94 -18.30
N GLY A 1224 -15.98 -26.73 -17.71
CA GLY A 1224 -16.54 -27.93 -18.33
C GLY A 1224 -17.81 -27.61 -19.10
N LEU A 1225 -17.97 -28.23 -20.28
CA LEU A 1225 -19.14 -28.05 -21.14
C LEU A 1225 -19.69 -29.41 -21.58
N SER A 1226 -21.02 -29.52 -21.66
CA SER A 1226 -21.71 -30.63 -22.31
C SER A 1226 -22.99 -30.17 -23.01
N LEU A 1227 -23.45 -30.96 -23.98
CA LEU A 1227 -24.66 -30.72 -24.75
C LEU A 1227 -25.59 -31.94 -24.64
N GLU A 1228 -26.90 -31.69 -24.55
CA GLU A 1228 -27.93 -32.73 -24.54
C GLU A 1228 -29.00 -32.42 -25.59
N GLY A 1229 -29.57 -33.46 -26.21
CA GLY A 1229 -30.60 -33.31 -27.24
C GLY A 1229 -30.11 -32.93 -28.64
N ILE A 1230 -28.81 -32.69 -28.81
CA ILE A 1230 -28.14 -32.44 -30.10
C ILE A 1230 -26.79 -33.18 -30.17
N PRO A 1231 -26.20 -33.35 -31.37
CA PRO A 1231 -24.84 -33.88 -31.49
C PRO A 1231 -23.84 -33.10 -30.63
N PRO A 1232 -22.90 -33.77 -29.94
CA PRO A 1232 -22.07 -33.13 -28.92
C PRO A 1232 -20.87 -32.39 -29.52
N TYR A 1233 -21.08 -31.62 -30.58
CA TYR A 1233 -19.99 -30.95 -31.29
C TYR A 1233 -20.04 -29.44 -31.09
N LEU A 1234 -18.89 -28.88 -30.70
CA LEU A 1234 -18.65 -27.44 -30.74
C LEU A 1234 -17.73 -27.11 -31.92
N GLU A 1235 -18.24 -26.29 -32.84
CA GLU A 1235 -17.48 -25.76 -33.95
C GLU A 1235 -16.62 -24.56 -33.52
N TYR A 1236 -15.35 -24.66 -33.86
CA TYR A 1236 -14.31 -23.67 -33.65
C TYR A 1236 -13.67 -23.37 -35.01
N THR A 1237 -13.61 -22.09 -35.35
CA THR A 1237 -12.88 -21.61 -36.53
C THR A 1237 -11.95 -20.51 -36.03
N ALA A 1238 -10.65 -20.69 -36.26
CA ALA A 1238 -9.68 -19.61 -36.09
C ALA A 1238 -9.83 -18.62 -37.26
N LYS A 1239 -9.47 -17.36 -37.05
CA LYS A 1239 -9.65 -16.31 -38.07
C LYS A 1239 -8.39 -16.13 -38.89
#